data_AF-A0A087XD04-F1
#
_entry.id   AF-A0A087XD04-F1
#
_cell.length_a   1.000
_cell.length_b   1.000
_cell.length_c   1.000
_cell.angle_alpha   90.00
_cell.angle_beta   90.00
_cell.angle_gamma   90.00
#
_symmetry.space_group_name_H-M   'P 1'
#
loop_
_entity.id
_entity.type
_entity.pdbx_description
1 polymer ?
#
loop_
_entity_poly.entity_id
_entity_poly.type
_entity_poly.pdbx_seq_one_letter_code
_entity_poly.pdbx_strand_id
1 'polypeptide(L)'
;MIPVSLLVFVMAGWCAVYLADTLLRSSATHRINYESWLASRGLMLSPFHVRWQTTMFNRLFAYCARINPRALYLWFSSGLVFGVAAMLGSVVLLVKTLQQTYAQMTTDNPRIGGQQTLQVVVPGVNLPTSQLAYFFIALLLSGVIHELGHAVAALRESVRVNGFGMFVFVVYPGAFVDLFTTHLNLISPAQQLRIFCAGVWHNFVLCVVALALLFLLPVLLFPVYATGVGAMVTEVVQGSAADGPRGLSVGDLVTRLEDCPVRGVEDWAGCLSQLSRAPQTGYCVPVAGLQPSWAHGRPFKRLDGTMDCCSNNSLTDLCFSYIKPQGRNSREREFACMPVRKMVTGTATCRSDDDCGVNSASVCVTPSLENQTRFIRVAHPPSPHMLFVGFPPHLQYAVSQKSSQEEFCLSPECIEAAGSILSKLDRSVDPCDDFYTFSCGGWLKENTIPEDSSSHGIYPWLRQHVDIRLKELLESPSDAKELQAVTKAKILYRSCMNESILEELDARPMLKMLRQPEFRWPVLGDGLGREYQWSPSQWSLLKTLAEMRNQHSKSVLIRLYVSPDDKNSSYYIIKLDQASLSLSSREDYTTNTSSALGNRAALLSLMVDAAVMLGAPKQAAQTQMEKALDFETKIAHILIPYENRTSENMYNKYTLSRLQRSMPQFDWLGFVKAVVESKDNPSLSISSSEPVIVRTPKYFKDLMKLINSTDSRTVANYIQWRTVFSKITTLSRRFLYRYLDFARVTTGTTSLTPRWDKCVNYVENSLVYATGRLFVDKHFQEDKKLMMEELIEGIRWAFIDMLEKENDWMDQQTKNKAIEKAHAVLPKVGYPEFILNDTYLTEDLEQLEFNEKDYYGNVMQTLKFIAQSDVSWLRRSVPRTEWFTNPTTVNAFYSSSTNQIRFPAGELQKPFFWGKEYPRSLSYGAIGVIVGHELTHGFDNNGRKYDKNGNLDQWWSETSVAAFTEKTQCMIDQYNDYYWEEAGLNVRGKRTLAENIADNGGIREAFRAYRRWVDKNRGGAEEPLLPGLELNNNQLFFLSYAHVRCNSYRPEAAREQIQSGAHSPPKYRVIGAMSNYEEFQKAFSCPQSSVMNRGAQSCRVW
;
A
#
# COMPACT_ATOMS: atom_id res chain seq x y z
N MET A 1 -6.90 17.45 12.82
CA MET A 1 -8.01 18.19 13.46
C MET A 1 -7.69 18.42 14.93
N ILE A 2 -7.88 19.63 15.44
CA ILE A 2 -7.69 19.95 16.88
C ILE A 2 -8.81 19.26 17.67
N PRO A 3 -8.51 18.45 18.70
CA PRO A 3 -9.53 17.82 19.53
C PRO A 3 -10.42 18.87 20.18
N VAL A 4 -11.74 18.67 20.14
CA VAL A 4 -12.72 19.57 20.80
C VAL A 4 -12.42 19.71 22.29
N SER A 5 -11.93 18.64 22.93
CA SER A 5 -11.48 18.65 24.33
C SER A 5 -10.35 19.65 24.59
N LEU A 6 -9.37 19.77 23.69
CA LEU A 6 -8.28 20.73 23.80
C LEU A 6 -8.77 22.16 23.62
N LEU A 7 -9.67 22.40 22.66
CA LEU A 7 -10.29 23.71 22.43
C LEU A 7 -11.07 24.15 23.67
N VAL A 8 -11.90 23.26 24.22
CA VAL A 8 -12.68 23.51 25.44
C VAL A 8 -11.76 23.81 26.62
N PHE A 9 -10.66 23.05 26.78
CA PHE A 9 -9.69 23.27 27.86
C PHE A 9 -8.99 24.63 27.75
N VAL A 10 -8.53 25.01 26.56
CA VAL A 10 -7.88 26.30 26.30
C VAL A 10 -8.85 27.47 26.54
N MET A 11 -10.08 27.36 26.03
CA MET A 11 -11.10 28.39 26.21
C MET A 11 -11.50 28.53 27.68
N ALA A 12 -11.69 27.40 28.40
CA ALA A 12 -11.96 27.40 29.83
C ALA A 12 -10.82 28.04 30.63
N GLY A 13 -9.56 27.76 30.27
CA GLY A 13 -8.38 28.37 30.87
C GLY A 13 -8.37 29.89 30.71
N TRP A 14 -8.64 30.41 29.51
CA TRP A 14 -8.73 31.86 29.28
C TRP A 14 -9.91 32.52 29.99
N CYS A 15 -11.06 31.85 30.03
CA CYS A 15 -12.20 32.31 30.81
C CYS A 15 -11.84 32.42 32.31
N ALA A 16 -11.12 31.44 32.87
CA ALA A 16 -10.67 31.48 34.25
C ALA A 16 -9.70 32.65 34.52
N VAL A 17 -8.71 32.87 33.63
CA VAL A 17 -7.76 33.99 33.74
C VAL A 17 -8.48 35.34 33.67
N TYR A 18 -9.41 35.51 32.73
CA TYR A 18 -10.17 36.76 32.57
C TYR A 18 -11.10 37.03 33.75
N LEU A 19 -11.81 36.01 34.24
CA LEU A 19 -12.66 36.12 35.42
C LEU A 19 -11.82 36.48 36.66
N ALA A 20 -10.65 35.87 36.84
CA ALA A 20 -9.75 36.20 37.94
C ALA A 20 -9.25 37.66 37.87
N ASP A 21 -8.80 38.13 36.68
CA ASP A 21 -8.39 39.53 36.48
C ASP A 21 -9.54 40.50 36.78
N THR A 22 -10.75 40.20 36.30
CA THR A 22 -11.94 41.03 36.51
C THR A 22 -12.35 41.07 37.99
N LEU A 23 -12.30 39.94 38.69
CA LEU A 23 -12.60 39.85 40.13
C LEU A 23 -11.58 40.62 40.97
N LEU A 24 -10.29 40.53 40.64
CA LEU A 24 -9.23 41.25 41.36
C LEU A 24 -9.29 42.76 41.12
N ARG A 25 -9.64 43.20 39.90
CA ARG A 25 -9.86 44.62 39.56
C ARG A 25 -11.13 45.20 40.17
N SER A 26 -12.16 44.38 40.37
CA SER A 26 -13.43 44.79 41.00
C SER A 26 -13.43 44.68 42.54
N SER A 27 -12.43 44.01 43.14
CA SER A 27 -12.29 43.88 44.60
C SER A 27 -11.91 45.21 45.27
N ALA A 28 -12.75 45.70 46.19
CA ALA A 28 -12.49 46.92 46.96
C ALA A 28 -11.19 46.87 47.77
N THR A 29 -10.80 45.68 48.25
CA THR A 29 -9.60 45.45 49.07
C THR A 29 -8.31 45.22 48.26
N HIS A 30 -8.40 44.58 47.09
CA HIS A 30 -7.20 44.09 46.38
C HIS A 30 -6.86 44.88 45.11
N ARG A 31 -7.76 45.72 44.60
CA ARG A 31 -7.56 46.45 43.33
C ARG A 31 -6.24 47.23 43.27
N ILE A 32 -5.95 48.05 44.28
CA ILE A 32 -4.75 48.92 44.26
C ILE A 32 -3.47 48.09 44.26
N ASN A 33 -3.40 47.05 45.10
CA ASN A 33 -2.23 46.16 45.18
C ASN A 33 -2.07 45.34 43.89
N TYR A 34 -3.16 44.87 43.30
CA TYR A 34 -3.14 44.09 42.07
C TYR A 34 -2.77 44.95 40.84
N GLU A 35 -3.33 46.15 40.70
CA GLU A 35 -2.98 47.07 39.61
C GLU A 35 -1.53 47.57 39.74
N SER A 36 -1.07 47.85 40.96
CA SER A 36 0.34 48.15 41.24
C SER A 36 1.25 46.97 40.92
N TRP A 37 0.83 45.74 41.23
CA TRP A 37 1.55 44.51 40.90
C TRP A 37 1.65 44.31 39.38
N LEU A 38 0.55 44.47 38.63
CA LEU A 38 0.55 44.39 37.17
C LEU A 38 1.46 45.45 36.55
N ALA A 39 1.36 46.71 37.01
CA ALA A 39 2.18 47.81 36.52
C ALA A 39 3.67 47.62 36.84
N SER A 40 4.02 47.17 38.06
CA SER A 40 5.42 46.93 38.47
C SER A 40 6.07 45.76 37.74
N ARG A 41 5.27 44.79 37.27
CA ARG A 41 5.72 43.64 36.48
C ARG A 41 5.59 43.86 34.97
N GLY A 42 5.02 44.99 34.54
CA GLY A 42 4.79 45.32 33.13
C GLY A 42 3.77 44.40 32.43
N LEU A 43 2.82 43.84 33.17
CA LEU A 43 1.79 42.92 32.67
C LEU A 43 0.50 43.66 32.33
N MET A 44 -0.06 43.36 31.16
CA MET A 44 -1.37 43.82 30.72
C MET A 44 -2.20 42.61 30.30
N LEU A 45 -3.39 42.48 30.90
CA LEU A 45 -4.34 41.40 30.63
C LEU A 45 -5.55 41.97 29.89
N SER A 46 -6.00 41.23 28.88
CA SER A 46 -7.18 41.51 28.06
C SER A 46 -7.81 40.18 27.63
N PRO A 47 -9.07 40.16 27.16
CA PRO A 47 -9.71 38.91 26.74
C PRO A 47 -8.86 38.16 25.72
N PHE A 48 -8.52 36.91 26.05
CA PHE A 48 -7.67 36.01 25.24
C PHE A 48 -6.26 36.52 24.93
N HIS A 49 -5.77 37.51 25.69
CA HIS A 49 -4.52 38.18 25.37
C HIS A 49 -3.78 38.67 26.63
N VAL A 50 -2.58 38.13 26.86
CA VAL A 50 -1.64 38.58 27.90
C VAL A 50 -0.44 39.25 27.24
N ARG A 51 -0.08 40.44 27.70
CA ARG A 51 1.09 41.20 27.23
C ARG A 51 2.02 41.47 28.39
N TRP A 52 3.32 41.31 28.17
CA TRP A 52 4.38 41.62 29.11
C TRP A 52 5.37 42.59 28.46
N GLN A 53 5.75 43.67 29.15
CA GLN A 53 6.68 44.69 28.68
C GLN A 53 7.78 44.96 29.70
N THR A 54 9.01 45.15 29.23
CA THR A 54 10.17 45.50 30.07
C THR A 54 11.07 46.51 29.38
N THR A 55 11.76 47.33 30.18
CA THR A 55 12.81 48.26 29.71
C THR A 55 14.22 47.71 29.92
N MET A 56 14.34 46.52 30.51
CA MET A 56 15.62 45.90 30.88
C MET A 56 16.60 45.81 29.69
N PHE A 57 16.09 45.48 28.50
CA PHE A 57 16.90 45.30 27.31
C PHE A 57 17.26 46.61 26.58
N ASN A 58 16.66 47.75 26.94
CA ASN A 58 16.89 49.03 26.24
C ASN A 58 18.38 49.44 26.29
N ARG A 59 19.08 49.15 27.39
CA ARG A 59 20.52 49.40 27.52
C ARG A 59 21.35 48.51 26.59
N LEU A 60 20.96 47.24 26.47
CA LEU A 60 21.59 46.28 25.56
C LEU A 60 21.40 46.71 24.11
N PHE A 61 20.18 47.10 23.71
CA PHE A 61 19.92 47.59 22.36
C PHE A 61 20.71 48.87 22.05
N ALA A 62 20.80 49.79 23.02
CA ALA A 62 21.60 51.01 22.88
C ALA A 62 23.10 50.72 22.77
N TYR A 63 23.59 49.70 23.47
CA TYR A 63 24.96 49.21 23.30
C TYR A 63 25.16 48.62 21.90
N CYS A 64 24.31 47.68 21.48
CA CYS A 64 24.37 47.05 20.15
C CYS A 64 24.34 48.09 19.03
N ALA A 65 23.51 49.12 19.11
CA ALA A 65 23.42 50.20 18.12
C ALA A 65 24.71 51.06 18.00
N ARG A 66 25.63 50.97 18.97
CA ARG A 66 26.88 51.75 19.03
C ARG A 66 28.15 50.95 18.72
N ILE A 67 28.10 49.61 18.71
CA ILE A 67 29.28 48.72 18.55
C ILE A 67 30.07 49.04 17.26
N ASN A 68 29.38 49.21 16.13
CA ASN A 68 30.02 49.63 14.88
C ASN A 68 29.01 50.36 13.96
N PRO A 69 28.96 51.70 13.99
CA PRO A 69 27.92 52.46 13.31
C PRO A 69 28.00 52.41 11.78
N ARG A 70 29.18 52.11 11.20
CA ARG A 70 29.36 51.92 9.75
C ARG A 70 28.89 50.53 9.31
N ALA A 71 29.26 49.48 10.04
CA ALA A 71 28.83 48.12 9.74
C ALA A 71 27.31 47.97 9.90
N LEU A 72 26.72 48.55 10.94
CA LEU A 72 25.26 48.53 11.15
C LEU A 72 24.51 49.32 10.07
N TYR A 73 25.08 50.43 9.60
CA TYR A 73 24.49 51.19 8.48
C TYR A 73 24.45 50.35 7.21
N LEU A 74 25.54 49.65 6.88
CA LEU A 74 25.58 48.74 5.74
C LEU A 74 24.62 47.56 5.94
N TRP A 75 24.60 46.96 7.13
CA TRP A 75 23.72 45.84 7.48
C TRP A 75 22.24 46.15 7.27
N PHE A 76 21.75 47.25 7.84
CA PHE A 76 20.34 47.65 7.70
C PHE A 76 20.03 48.25 6.32
N SER A 77 21.02 48.79 5.60
CA SER A 77 20.84 49.21 4.21
C SER A 77 20.70 48.00 3.26
N SER A 78 21.47 46.93 3.47
CA SER A 78 21.25 45.65 2.79
C SER A 78 19.88 45.07 3.12
N GLY A 79 19.46 45.15 4.39
CA GLY A 79 18.12 44.75 4.83
C GLY A 79 17.00 45.54 4.15
N LEU A 80 17.18 46.84 3.89
CA LEU A 80 16.23 47.66 3.12
C LEU A 80 16.13 47.20 1.66
N VAL A 81 17.26 46.95 1.00
CA VAL A 81 17.26 46.46 -0.40
C VAL A 81 16.56 45.10 -0.50
N PHE A 82 16.91 44.18 0.40
CA PHE A 82 16.25 42.87 0.49
C PHE A 82 14.76 43.02 0.80
N GLY A 83 14.39 43.84 1.78
CA GLY A 83 13.00 44.03 2.20
C GLY A 83 12.11 44.55 1.06
N VAL A 84 12.60 45.52 0.27
CA VAL A 84 11.87 46.03 -0.90
C VAL A 84 11.75 44.96 -1.98
N ALA A 85 12.83 44.22 -2.28
CA ALA A 85 12.80 43.15 -3.28
C ALA A 85 11.87 41.99 -2.86
N ALA A 86 11.95 41.58 -1.60
CA ALA A 86 11.11 40.54 -1.02
C ALA A 86 9.64 40.98 -0.95
N MET A 87 9.36 42.27 -0.66
CA MET A 87 8.00 42.81 -0.71
C MET A 87 7.43 42.70 -2.13
N LEU A 88 8.17 43.15 -3.16
CA LEU A 88 7.74 43.02 -4.55
C LEU A 88 7.52 41.54 -4.95
N GLY A 89 8.45 40.66 -4.58
CA GLY A 89 8.32 39.23 -4.81
C GLY A 89 7.11 38.63 -4.10
N SER A 90 6.85 39.03 -2.86
CA SER A 90 5.71 38.56 -2.07
C SER A 90 4.38 39.04 -2.66
N VAL A 91 4.30 40.27 -3.17
CA VAL A 91 3.12 40.79 -3.85
C VAL A 91 2.87 40.01 -5.15
N VAL A 92 3.90 39.74 -5.95
CA VAL A 92 3.78 38.92 -7.16
C VAL A 92 3.29 37.52 -6.79
N LEU A 93 3.87 36.91 -5.75
CA LEU A 93 3.51 35.57 -5.30
C LEU A 93 2.09 35.54 -4.72
N LEU A 94 1.68 36.56 -3.97
CA LEU A 94 0.34 36.67 -3.41
C LEU A 94 -0.70 36.94 -4.50
N VAL A 95 -0.41 37.80 -5.48
CA VAL A 95 -1.28 38.01 -6.65
C VAL A 95 -1.40 36.72 -7.45
N LYS A 96 -0.29 36.00 -7.70
CA LYS A 96 -0.31 34.70 -8.38
C LYS A 96 -1.10 33.66 -7.60
N THR A 97 -0.93 33.60 -6.29
CA THR A 97 -1.68 32.69 -5.41
C THR A 97 -3.15 33.05 -5.36
N LEU A 98 -3.49 34.34 -5.30
CA LEU A 98 -4.88 34.83 -5.33
C LEU A 98 -5.52 34.58 -6.69
N GLN A 99 -4.80 34.79 -7.79
CA GLN A 99 -5.25 34.46 -9.14
C GLN A 99 -5.47 32.95 -9.30
N GLN A 100 -4.56 32.13 -8.78
CA GLN A 100 -4.70 30.67 -8.78
C GLN A 100 -5.87 30.22 -7.90
N THR A 101 -6.02 30.80 -6.71
CA THR A 101 -7.12 30.47 -5.78
C THR A 101 -8.45 30.96 -6.34
N TYR A 102 -8.51 32.16 -6.92
CA TYR A 102 -9.70 32.68 -7.60
C TYR A 102 -10.04 31.85 -8.84
N ALA A 103 -9.05 31.45 -9.64
CA ALA A 103 -9.25 30.52 -10.75
C ALA A 103 -9.74 29.15 -10.24
N GLN A 104 -9.25 28.66 -9.11
CA GLN A 104 -9.72 27.42 -8.47
C GLN A 104 -11.14 27.57 -7.86
N MET A 105 -11.50 28.74 -7.35
CA MET A 105 -12.84 29.00 -6.79
C MET A 105 -13.89 29.31 -7.86
N THR A 106 -13.48 29.87 -9.00
CA THR A 106 -14.38 30.19 -10.13
C THR A 106 -14.44 29.08 -11.18
N THR A 107 -13.60 28.05 -11.08
CA THR A 107 -13.75 26.83 -11.87
C THR A 107 -14.52 25.79 -11.05
N ASP A 108 -15.60 25.26 -11.62
CA ASP A 108 -16.46 24.23 -10.99
C ASP A 108 -15.76 22.85 -10.80
N ASN A 109 -14.43 22.79 -10.88
CA ASN A 109 -13.62 21.57 -10.72
C ASN A 109 -12.20 21.93 -10.23
N PRO A 110 -11.87 21.81 -8.93
CA PRO A 110 -10.52 22.06 -8.46
C PRO A 110 -9.58 20.96 -8.99
N ARG A 111 -8.67 21.35 -9.89
CA ARG A 111 -7.54 20.50 -10.33
C ARG A 111 -6.59 20.27 -9.15
N ILE A 112 -6.58 19.06 -8.60
CA ILE A 112 -5.48 18.58 -7.74
C ILE A 112 -4.35 18.13 -8.67
N GLY A 113 -3.70 19.10 -9.31
CA GLY A 113 -2.42 18.88 -9.97
C GLY A 113 -1.31 19.08 -8.95
N GLY A 114 -0.28 18.23 -8.99
CA GLY A 114 0.93 18.31 -8.17
C GLY A 114 1.81 19.53 -8.47
N GLN A 115 1.23 20.73 -8.48
CA GLN A 115 2.01 21.93 -8.23
C GLN A 115 2.23 22.02 -6.72
N GLN A 116 3.48 22.19 -6.31
CA GLN A 116 3.83 22.62 -4.95
C GLN A 116 3.18 23.98 -4.70
N THR A 117 1.91 23.95 -4.32
CA THR A 117 1.20 25.10 -3.78
C THR A 117 1.77 25.30 -2.39
N LEU A 118 2.16 26.53 -2.09
CA LEU A 118 2.66 26.90 -0.78
C LEU A 118 1.47 26.78 0.19
N GLN A 119 1.27 25.60 0.76
CA GLN A 119 0.18 25.36 1.70
C GLN A 119 0.43 26.23 2.93
N VAL A 120 -0.51 27.12 3.21
CA VAL A 120 -0.48 27.91 4.45
C VAL A 120 -0.52 26.91 5.60
N VAL A 121 0.49 26.94 6.46
CA VAL A 121 0.54 26.09 7.66
C VAL A 121 -0.54 26.57 8.62
N VAL A 122 -1.59 25.77 8.78
CA VAL A 122 -2.69 25.99 9.70
C VAL A 122 -2.58 24.93 10.82
N PRO A 123 -2.10 25.33 12.01
CA PRO A 123 -2.02 24.49 13.20
C PRO A 123 -3.27 23.62 13.40
N GLY A 124 -3.09 22.29 13.42
CA GLY A 124 -4.17 21.32 13.66
C GLY A 124 -5.07 20.99 12.47
N VAL A 125 -4.87 21.62 11.30
CA VAL A 125 -5.46 21.22 10.01
C VAL A 125 -4.45 20.46 9.17
N ASN A 126 -3.27 21.04 8.92
CA ASN A 126 -2.17 20.40 8.17
C ASN A 126 -0.89 20.18 9.01
N LEU A 127 -0.86 20.60 10.27
CA LEU A 127 0.25 20.33 11.20
C LEU A 127 -0.24 19.45 12.36
N PRO A 128 0.43 18.30 12.67
CA PRO A 128 0.07 17.45 13.80
C PRO A 128 0.10 18.20 15.13
N THR A 129 -0.82 17.85 16.04
CA THR A 129 -0.93 18.50 17.36
C THR A 129 0.32 18.31 18.23
N SER A 130 1.04 17.19 18.05
CA SER A 130 2.31 16.91 18.73
C SER A 130 3.44 17.87 18.37
N GLN A 131 3.37 18.51 17.20
CA GLN A 131 4.39 19.44 16.71
C GLN A 131 4.10 20.91 17.05
N LEU A 132 2.94 21.22 17.63
CA LEU A 132 2.53 22.58 17.96
C LEU A 132 3.48 23.28 18.93
N ALA A 133 4.01 22.55 19.92
CA ALA A 133 4.95 23.12 20.89
C ALA A 133 6.24 23.60 20.20
N TYR A 134 6.83 22.77 19.33
CA TYR A 134 8.02 23.14 18.57
C TYR A 134 7.75 24.33 17.64
N PHE A 135 6.59 24.34 16.98
CA PHE A 135 6.19 25.43 16.08
C PHE A 135 6.04 26.76 16.83
N PHE A 136 5.34 26.78 17.97
CA PHE A 136 5.16 27.99 18.78
C PHE A 136 6.47 28.47 19.41
N ILE A 137 7.34 27.56 19.85
CA ILE A 137 8.68 27.92 20.35
C ILE A 137 9.51 28.56 19.22
N ALA A 138 9.50 27.98 18.02
CA ALA A 138 10.22 28.52 16.87
C ALA A 138 9.70 29.90 16.46
N LEU A 139 8.38 30.09 16.45
CA LEU A 139 7.75 31.39 16.18
C LEU A 139 8.13 32.44 17.22
N LEU A 140 8.11 32.10 18.51
CA LEU A 140 8.51 33.03 19.56
C LEU A 140 9.99 33.43 19.44
N LEU A 141 10.89 32.47 19.24
CA LEU A 141 12.32 32.73 19.06
C LEU A 141 12.58 33.62 17.83
N SER A 142 11.93 33.30 16.72
CA SER A 142 11.98 34.11 15.49
C SER A 142 11.44 35.52 15.73
N GLY A 143 10.29 35.65 16.39
CA GLY A 143 9.69 36.94 16.74
C GLY A 143 10.58 37.80 17.63
N VAL A 144 11.25 37.21 18.63
CA VAL A 144 12.20 37.95 19.48
C VAL A 144 13.37 38.52 18.66
N ILE A 145 13.92 37.73 17.74
CA ILE A 145 15.01 38.15 16.86
C ILE A 145 14.53 39.21 15.86
N HIS A 146 13.31 39.06 15.34
CA HIS A 146 12.67 40.04 14.45
C HIS A 146 12.56 41.43 15.11
N GLU A 147 11.99 41.47 16.30
CA GLU A 147 11.74 42.71 17.04
C GLU A 147 13.02 43.34 17.58
N LEU A 148 14.04 42.53 17.90
CA LEU A 148 15.40 43.00 18.18
C LEU A 148 15.96 43.80 17.00
N GLY A 149 15.71 43.35 15.76
CA GLY A 149 16.10 44.05 14.55
C GLY A 149 15.51 45.46 14.47
N HIS A 150 14.21 45.58 14.71
CA HIS A 150 13.52 46.88 14.77
C HIS A 150 14.10 47.78 15.87
N ALA A 151 14.33 47.24 17.06
CA ALA A 151 14.85 48.00 18.20
C ALA A 151 16.25 48.60 17.93
N VAL A 152 17.17 47.80 17.39
CA VAL A 152 18.55 48.22 17.10
C VAL A 152 18.59 49.19 15.92
N ALA A 153 17.78 48.97 14.88
CA ALA A 153 17.67 49.89 13.75
C ALA A 153 17.07 51.25 14.16
N ALA A 154 16.03 51.24 15.00
CA ALA A 154 15.40 52.46 15.51
C ALA A 154 16.39 53.32 16.30
N LEU A 155 17.14 52.73 17.23
CA LEU A 155 18.14 53.46 18.02
C LEU A 155 19.27 54.02 17.15
N ARG A 156 19.64 53.33 16.06
CA ARG A 156 20.66 53.82 15.13
C ARG A 156 20.20 55.04 14.33
N GLU A 157 18.92 55.08 13.96
CA GLU A 157 18.26 56.19 13.27
C GLU A 157 17.77 57.27 14.25
N SER A 158 18.22 57.25 15.52
CA SER A 158 17.88 58.21 16.58
C SER A 158 16.41 58.19 17.04
N VAL A 159 15.70 57.09 16.79
CA VAL A 159 14.36 56.83 17.31
C VAL A 159 14.45 56.14 18.66
N ARG A 160 13.73 56.67 19.65
CA ARG A 160 13.74 56.16 21.02
C ARG A 160 12.90 54.87 21.13
N VAL A 161 13.45 53.87 21.82
CA VAL A 161 12.74 52.64 22.21
C VAL A 161 12.16 52.80 23.61
N ASN A 162 10.85 52.67 23.74
CA ASN A 162 10.14 52.75 25.02
C ASN A 162 10.28 51.45 25.81
N GLY A 163 10.22 50.30 25.15
CA GLY A 163 10.45 49.00 25.77
C GLY A 163 10.34 47.85 24.78
N PHE A 164 10.63 46.65 25.26
CA PHE A 164 10.49 45.38 24.54
C PHE A 164 9.56 44.47 25.31
N GLY A 165 8.78 43.66 24.60
CA GLY A 165 7.84 42.79 25.27
C GLY A 165 7.45 41.55 24.48
N MET A 166 6.69 40.70 25.15
CA MET A 166 6.12 39.47 24.61
C MET A 166 4.62 39.47 24.86
N PHE A 167 3.87 38.79 24.02
CA PHE A 167 2.45 38.57 24.21
C PHE A 167 2.06 37.15 23.88
N VAL A 168 0.97 36.69 24.47
CA VAL A 168 0.32 35.43 24.10
C VAL A 168 -1.13 35.75 23.74
N PHE A 169 -1.50 35.46 22.50
CA PHE A 169 -2.87 35.58 21.99
C PHE A 169 -3.47 34.19 21.78
N VAL A 170 -4.44 33.80 22.60
CA VAL A 170 -5.03 32.44 22.65
C VAL A 170 -3.97 31.35 22.95
N VAL A 171 -3.21 30.92 21.95
CA VAL A 171 -2.09 29.97 22.09
C VAL A 171 -0.84 30.44 21.35
N TYR A 172 -0.93 31.56 20.63
CA TYR A 172 0.12 32.10 19.79
C TYR A 172 1.03 33.03 20.61
N PRO A 173 2.32 32.66 20.82
CA PRO A 173 3.28 33.54 21.44
C PRO A 173 3.91 34.48 20.40
N GLY A 174 4.06 35.75 20.75
CA GLY A 174 4.69 36.77 19.91
C GLY A 174 5.57 37.72 20.73
N ALA A 175 6.39 38.51 20.03
CA ALA A 175 7.19 39.58 20.61
C ALA A 175 6.80 40.92 19.96
N PHE A 176 7.12 42.04 20.61
CA PHE A 176 7.00 43.37 20.04
C PHE A 176 8.07 44.31 20.61
N VAL A 177 8.46 45.32 19.84
CA VAL A 177 9.16 46.51 20.33
C VAL A 177 8.25 47.73 20.30
N ASP A 178 8.24 48.49 21.40
CA ASP A 178 7.50 49.75 21.50
C ASP A 178 8.42 50.93 21.16
N LEU A 179 8.12 51.62 20.06
CA LEU A 179 8.89 52.76 19.54
C LEU A 179 8.16 54.08 19.79
N PHE A 180 8.92 55.14 20.06
CA PHE A 180 8.34 56.47 20.27
C PHE A 180 7.86 57.08 18.95
N THR A 181 6.56 57.08 18.74
CA THR A 181 5.87 57.39 17.46
C THR A 181 6.18 58.79 16.92
N THR A 182 6.31 59.81 17.77
CA THR A 182 6.64 61.18 17.34
C THR A 182 8.04 61.28 16.77
N HIS A 183 9.04 60.56 17.32
CA HIS A 183 10.38 60.52 16.73
C HIS A 183 10.40 59.74 15.41
N LEU A 184 9.62 58.65 15.33
CA LEU A 184 9.51 57.85 14.11
C LEU A 184 8.93 58.66 12.93
N ASN A 185 7.97 59.54 13.20
CA ASN A 185 7.34 60.39 12.17
C ASN A 185 8.22 61.59 11.74
N LEU A 186 9.26 61.94 12.50
CA LEU A 186 10.16 63.06 12.20
C LEU A 186 11.36 62.68 11.32
N ILE A 187 11.68 61.39 11.20
CA ILE A 187 12.80 60.90 10.38
C ILE A 187 12.38 60.69 8.92
N SER A 188 13.35 60.66 8.00
CA SER A 188 13.07 60.53 6.56
C SER A 188 12.45 59.16 6.20
N PRO A 189 11.70 59.06 5.10
CA PRO A 189 11.09 57.79 4.67
C PRO A 189 12.10 56.65 4.49
N ALA A 190 13.31 56.95 3.99
CA ALA A 190 14.36 55.95 3.84
C ALA A 190 14.84 55.40 5.20
N GLN A 191 14.90 56.25 6.23
CA GLN A 191 15.26 55.83 7.59
C GLN A 191 14.14 55.02 8.24
N GLN A 192 12.87 55.40 8.01
CA GLN A 192 11.71 54.61 8.45
C GLN A 192 11.71 53.22 7.82
N LEU A 193 11.94 53.12 6.50
CA LEU A 193 12.04 51.83 5.81
C LEU A 193 13.18 50.96 6.35
N ARG A 194 14.34 51.52 6.71
CA ARG A 194 15.42 50.71 7.32
C ARG A 194 14.98 50.10 8.64
N ILE A 195 14.19 50.82 9.44
CA ILE A 195 13.61 50.29 10.68
C ILE A 195 12.60 49.20 10.34
N PHE A 196 11.65 49.44 9.43
CA PHE A 196 10.60 48.48 9.09
C PHE A 196 11.11 47.22 8.37
N CYS A 197 12.20 47.30 7.60
CA CYS A 197 12.79 46.12 6.95
C CYS A 197 13.73 45.33 7.87
N ALA A 198 14.16 45.89 9.01
CA ALA A 198 15.15 45.27 9.88
C ALA A 198 14.71 43.91 10.42
N GLY A 199 13.45 43.77 10.84
CA GLY A 199 12.93 42.50 11.35
C GLY A 199 12.88 41.40 10.29
N VAL A 200 12.36 41.71 9.10
CA VAL A 200 12.31 40.75 7.98
C VAL A 200 13.72 40.30 7.56
N TRP A 201 14.67 41.24 7.53
CA TRP A 201 16.08 40.96 7.24
C TRP A 201 16.71 40.01 8.26
N HIS A 202 16.46 40.22 9.56
CA HIS A 202 16.96 39.31 10.60
C HIS A 202 16.34 37.91 10.52
N ASN A 203 15.06 37.78 10.19
CA ASN A 203 14.45 36.47 9.97
C ASN A 203 15.04 35.73 8.77
N PHE A 204 15.34 36.45 7.68
CA PHE A 204 16.02 35.86 6.53
C PHE A 204 17.42 35.34 6.90
N VAL A 205 18.19 36.14 7.62
CA VAL A 205 19.53 35.75 8.10
C VAL A 205 19.44 34.54 9.04
N LEU A 206 18.46 34.52 9.95
CA LEU A 206 18.22 33.39 10.85
C LEU A 206 17.93 32.10 10.07
N CYS A 207 17.15 32.19 9.00
CA CYS A 207 16.88 31.06 8.11
C CYS A 207 18.16 30.54 7.41
N VAL A 208 18.98 31.45 6.88
CA VAL A 208 20.27 31.08 6.25
C VAL A 208 21.20 30.39 7.26
N VAL A 209 21.29 30.90 8.48
CA VAL A 209 22.08 30.29 9.56
C VAL A 209 21.55 28.92 9.94
N ALA A 210 20.23 28.77 10.07
CA ALA A 210 19.59 27.49 10.38
C ALA A 210 19.84 26.44 9.27
N LEU A 211 19.74 26.83 8.00
CA LEU A 211 20.06 25.97 6.86
C LEU A 211 21.54 25.56 6.88
N ALA A 212 22.45 26.52 7.10
CA ALA A 212 23.88 26.24 7.20
C ALA A 212 24.19 25.26 8.35
N LEU A 213 23.59 25.45 9.52
CA LEU A 213 23.72 24.52 10.65
C LEU A 213 23.20 23.12 10.32
N LEU A 214 22.08 23.02 9.61
CA LEU A 214 21.50 21.74 9.22
C LEU A 214 22.39 21.00 8.21
N PHE A 215 22.96 21.70 7.23
CA PHE A 215 23.92 21.12 6.28
C PHE A 215 25.25 20.75 6.93
N LEU A 216 25.70 21.50 7.95
CA LEU A 216 26.93 21.22 8.68
C LEU A 216 26.74 20.23 9.83
N LEU A 217 25.50 19.85 10.16
CA LEU A 217 25.18 18.97 11.27
C LEU A 217 25.92 17.62 11.21
N PRO A 218 26.03 16.93 10.06
CA PRO A 218 26.80 15.69 9.96
C PRO A 218 28.29 15.89 10.32
N VAL A 219 28.88 17.03 9.94
CA VAL A 219 30.28 17.37 10.23
C VAL A 219 30.45 17.77 11.69
N LEU A 220 29.50 18.51 12.26
CA LEU A 220 29.51 18.93 13.67
C LEU A 220 29.30 17.75 14.63
N LEU A 221 28.54 16.74 14.21
CA LEU A 221 28.28 15.54 14.99
C LEU A 221 29.33 14.44 14.76
N PHE A 222 30.15 14.53 13.70
CA PHE A 222 31.22 13.57 13.40
C PHE A 222 32.15 13.26 14.59
N PRO A 223 32.59 14.22 15.42
CA PRO A 223 33.43 13.93 16.60
C PRO A 223 32.70 13.15 17.71
N VAL A 224 31.37 13.08 17.65
CA VAL A 224 30.51 12.42 18.65
C VAL A 224 30.19 10.97 18.22
N TYR A 225 30.46 10.60 16.97
CA TYR A 225 30.31 9.23 16.45
C TYR A 225 31.67 8.57 16.24
N ALA A 226 32.03 7.60 17.09
CA ALA A 226 33.23 6.80 16.86
C ALA A 226 33.00 5.82 15.69
N THR A 227 33.71 6.02 14.59
CA THR A 227 33.75 5.08 13.46
C THR A 227 35.14 4.45 13.37
N GLY A 228 35.19 3.13 13.19
CA GLY A 228 36.29 2.52 12.42
C GLY A 228 37.22 1.48 13.05
N VAL A 229 37.07 1.02 14.31
CA VAL A 229 37.93 -0.08 14.82
C VAL A 229 37.27 -0.93 15.92
N GLY A 230 36.66 -2.08 15.59
CA GLY A 230 36.31 -3.11 16.59
C GLY A 230 34.94 -3.77 16.41
N ALA A 231 34.71 -4.87 17.13
CA ALA A 231 33.41 -5.56 17.18
C ALA A 231 32.57 -5.04 18.36
N MET A 232 31.36 -4.55 18.08
CA MET A 232 30.47 -3.99 19.09
C MET A 232 29.70 -5.09 19.82
N VAL A 233 29.76 -5.08 21.15
CA VAL A 233 29.00 -5.98 22.02
C VAL A 233 27.54 -5.53 22.07
N THR A 234 26.63 -6.38 21.58
CA THR A 234 25.18 -6.10 21.56
C THR A 234 24.42 -6.79 22.68
N GLU A 235 24.95 -7.91 23.18
CA GLU A 235 24.34 -8.65 24.28
C GLU A 235 25.43 -9.39 25.06
N VAL A 236 25.24 -9.51 26.37
CA VAL A 236 26.07 -10.33 27.26
C VAL A 236 25.14 -11.19 28.10
N VAL A 237 25.32 -12.51 28.06
CA VAL A 237 24.47 -13.45 28.80
C VAL A 237 24.66 -13.27 30.30
N GLN A 238 23.57 -13.02 31.02
CA GLN A 238 23.58 -12.78 32.47
C GLN A 238 24.12 -14.00 33.23
N GLY A 239 25.05 -13.78 34.17
CA GLY A 239 25.72 -14.84 34.94
C GLY A 239 26.80 -15.62 34.18
N SER A 240 27.13 -15.23 32.94
CA SER A 240 28.25 -15.81 32.19
C SER A 240 29.61 -15.30 32.69
N ALA A 241 30.69 -15.96 32.29
CA ALA A 241 32.05 -15.49 32.59
C ALA A 241 32.41 -14.15 31.91
N ALA A 242 31.56 -13.66 30.98
CA ALA A 242 31.66 -12.33 30.38
C ALA A 242 30.86 -11.25 31.11
N ASP A 243 29.93 -11.65 31.99
CA ASP A 243 29.11 -10.78 32.82
C ASP A 243 29.79 -10.51 34.17
N GLY A 244 30.04 -9.25 34.50
CA GLY A 244 30.65 -8.86 35.76
C GLY A 244 31.16 -7.42 35.78
N PRO A 245 31.57 -6.90 36.95
CA PRO A 245 31.97 -5.49 37.12
C PRO A 245 33.21 -5.07 36.32
N ARG A 246 33.93 -6.03 35.73
CA ARG A 246 35.06 -5.83 34.79
C ARG A 246 34.99 -6.78 33.59
N GLY A 247 33.77 -7.22 33.26
CA GLY A 247 33.43 -7.99 32.07
C GLY A 247 33.10 -7.08 30.89
N LEU A 248 32.45 -7.64 29.87
CA LEU A 248 31.95 -6.86 28.73
C LEU A 248 30.56 -6.31 29.05
N SER A 249 30.27 -5.10 28.55
CA SER A 249 28.96 -4.47 28.65
C SER A 249 28.40 -4.19 27.25
N VAL A 250 27.07 -4.11 27.15
CA VAL A 250 26.40 -3.70 25.91
C VAL A 250 26.90 -2.30 25.50
N GLY A 251 27.38 -2.17 24.27
CA GLY A 251 28.02 -0.97 23.73
C GLY A 251 29.55 -0.95 23.79
N ASP A 252 30.19 -1.92 24.45
CA ASP A 252 31.65 -2.03 24.43
C ASP A 252 32.17 -2.39 23.03
N LEU A 253 33.31 -1.80 22.65
CA LEU A 253 33.95 -2.03 21.37
C LEU A 253 35.22 -2.89 21.55
N VAL A 254 35.14 -4.17 21.16
CA VAL A 254 36.28 -5.09 21.24
C VAL A 254 37.24 -4.84 20.09
N THR A 255 38.50 -4.53 20.42
CA THR A 255 39.55 -4.20 19.44
C THR A 255 40.63 -5.29 19.31
N ARG A 256 40.74 -6.18 20.29
CA ARG A 256 41.75 -7.26 20.30
C ARG A 256 41.37 -8.42 21.21
N LEU A 257 41.72 -9.63 20.78
CA LEU A 257 41.75 -10.85 21.58
C LEU A 257 43.20 -11.35 21.68
N GLU A 258 43.82 -11.20 22.85
CA GLU A 258 45.26 -11.39 23.06
C GLU A 258 46.14 -10.56 22.10
N ASP A 259 46.75 -11.20 21.10
CA ASP A 259 47.55 -10.59 20.04
C ASP A 259 46.80 -10.54 18.70
N CYS A 260 45.57 -11.05 18.66
CA CYS A 260 44.73 -11.09 17.46
C CYS A 260 43.89 -9.80 17.35
N PRO A 261 44.12 -8.94 16.34
CA PRO A 261 43.34 -7.72 16.15
C PRO A 261 41.91 -8.04 15.72
N VAL A 262 40.93 -7.36 16.31
CA VAL A 262 39.50 -7.52 15.99
C VAL A 262 39.01 -6.23 15.35
N ARG A 263 38.65 -6.28 14.06
CA ARG A 263 38.08 -5.13 13.34
C ARG A 263 36.58 -5.30 13.07
N GLY A 264 36.06 -6.52 13.18
CA GLY A 264 34.64 -6.86 13.04
C GLY A 264 34.30 -8.25 13.61
N VAL A 265 33.06 -8.71 13.42
CA VAL A 265 32.57 -9.97 14.01
C VAL A 265 33.24 -11.22 13.42
N GLU A 266 33.63 -11.17 12.14
CA GLU A 266 34.38 -12.26 11.51
C GLU A 266 35.77 -12.44 12.15
N ASP A 267 36.48 -11.33 12.41
CA ASP A 267 37.77 -11.37 13.12
C ASP A 267 37.59 -11.90 14.54
N TRP A 268 36.52 -11.52 15.25
CA TRP A 268 36.23 -12.05 16.59
C TRP A 268 36.07 -13.57 16.57
N ALA A 269 35.22 -14.11 15.69
CA ALA A 269 35.02 -15.55 15.57
C ALA A 269 36.29 -16.28 15.09
N GLY A 270 37.02 -15.68 14.15
CA GLY A 270 38.31 -16.19 13.65
C GLY A 270 39.38 -16.25 14.75
N CYS A 271 39.53 -15.19 15.53
CA CYS A 271 40.48 -15.10 16.64
C CYS A 271 40.16 -16.13 17.73
N LEU A 272 38.89 -16.30 18.13
CA LEU A 272 38.51 -17.31 19.13
C LEU A 272 38.73 -18.74 18.63
N SER A 273 38.42 -19.01 17.36
CA SER A 273 38.71 -20.29 16.71
C SER A 273 40.21 -20.59 16.69
N GLN A 274 41.04 -19.60 16.36
CA GLN A 274 42.50 -19.73 16.39
C GLN A 274 43.02 -19.99 17.81
N LEU A 275 42.54 -19.25 18.82
CA LEU A 275 42.91 -19.42 20.22
C LEU A 275 42.53 -20.81 20.77
N SER A 276 41.45 -21.42 20.27
CA SER A 276 41.05 -22.78 20.66
C SER A 276 42.02 -23.87 20.20
N ARG A 277 42.73 -23.63 19.08
CA ARG A 277 43.68 -24.59 18.49
C ARG A 277 45.14 -24.28 18.82
N ALA A 278 45.44 -23.03 19.14
CA ALA A 278 46.78 -22.60 19.49
C ALA A 278 47.18 -23.10 20.90
N PRO A 279 48.49 -23.37 21.12
CA PRO A 279 49.01 -23.58 22.46
C PRO A 279 48.85 -22.31 23.31
N GLN A 280 48.74 -22.49 24.62
CA GLN A 280 48.54 -21.39 25.57
C GLN A 280 49.71 -20.39 25.52
N THR A 281 49.38 -19.11 25.34
CA THR A 281 50.34 -18.01 25.36
C THR A 281 50.84 -17.76 26.79
N GLY A 282 52.14 -17.56 26.95
CA GLY A 282 52.79 -17.14 28.19
C GLY A 282 53.01 -15.62 28.24
N TYR A 283 53.57 -15.15 29.35
CA TYR A 283 53.89 -13.75 29.55
C TYR A 283 55.29 -13.57 30.14
N CYS A 284 55.95 -12.49 29.74
CA CYS A 284 57.29 -12.17 30.23
C CYS A 284 57.21 -11.52 31.62
N VAL A 285 57.75 -12.20 32.62
CA VAL A 285 57.73 -11.74 34.01
C VAL A 285 59.14 -11.71 34.59
N PRO A 286 59.55 -10.60 35.26
CA PRO A 286 60.84 -10.54 35.94
C PRO A 286 60.98 -11.63 37.00
N VAL A 287 62.12 -12.33 37.03
CA VAL A 287 62.44 -13.39 37.99
C VAL A 287 62.35 -12.91 39.44
N ALA A 288 62.66 -11.63 39.70
CA ALA A 288 62.53 -11.01 41.02
C ALA A 288 61.06 -10.94 41.52
N GLY A 289 60.08 -10.99 40.62
CA GLY A 289 58.66 -11.00 40.94
C GLY A 289 58.08 -12.40 41.15
N LEU A 290 58.84 -13.47 40.89
CA LEU A 290 58.40 -14.84 41.07
C LEU A 290 58.66 -15.27 42.53
N GLN A 291 57.61 -15.32 43.34
CA GLN A 291 57.69 -15.95 44.66
C GLN A 291 57.57 -17.47 44.50
N PRO A 292 58.56 -18.27 44.97
CA PRO A 292 58.48 -19.72 44.90
C PRO A 292 57.32 -20.26 45.74
N SER A 293 56.68 -21.33 45.26
CA SER A 293 55.46 -21.99 45.76
C SER A 293 55.38 -22.30 47.28
N TRP A 294 56.43 -22.15 48.07
CA TRP A 294 56.42 -22.49 49.50
C TRP A 294 55.64 -21.49 50.38
N ALA A 295 55.27 -20.31 49.85
CA ALA A 295 54.50 -19.31 50.57
C ALA A 295 52.98 -19.62 50.63
N HIS A 296 52.45 -20.44 49.72
CA HIS A 296 50.99 -20.67 49.57
C HIS A 296 50.57 -22.16 49.54
N GLY A 297 51.53 -23.09 49.68
CA GLY A 297 51.29 -24.55 49.70
C GLY A 297 52.06 -25.27 48.61
N ARG A 298 52.45 -26.54 48.85
CA ARG A 298 53.20 -27.31 47.84
C ARG A 298 52.34 -27.50 46.58
N PRO A 299 52.89 -27.29 45.37
CA PRO A 299 52.17 -27.56 44.14
C PRO A 299 51.66 -28.99 44.13
N PHE A 300 50.38 -29.18 43.83
CA PHE A 300 49.79 -30.51 43.72
C PHE A 300 49.18 -30.69 42.33
N LYS A 301 49.12 -31.94 41.88
CA LYS A 301 48.56 -32.29 40.59
C LYS A 301 47.05 -32.50 40.73
N ARG A 302 46.25 -31.81 39.94
CA ARG A 302 44.80 -31.99 39.84
C ARG A 302 44.47 -33.28 39.07
N LEU A 303 43.23 -33.75 39.18
CA LEU A 303 42.72 -34.96 38.51
C LEU A 303 42.80 -34.86 36.98
N ASP A 304 42.71 -33.63 36.45
CA ASP A 304 42.84 -33.28 35.03
C ASP A 304 44.30 -33.29 34.51
N GLY A 305 45.27 -33.53 35.39
CA GLY A 305 46.70 -33.56 35.07
C GLY A 305 47.43 -32.22 35.16
N THR A 306 46.73 -31.11 35.40
CA THR A 306 47.29 -29.77 35.61
C THR A 306 47.90 -29.64 37.01
N MET A 307 48.83 -28.71 37.17
CA MET A 307 49.43 -28.40 38.47
C MET A 307 48.78 -27.16 39.06
N ASP A 308 48.35 -27.25 40.31
CA ASP A 308 47.85 -26.11 41.06
C ASP A 308 48.83 -25.77 42.19
N CYS A 309 49.12 -24.49 42.31
CA CYS A 309 50.04 -23.93 43.28
C CYS A 309 49.43 -22.74 44.04
N CYS A 310 48.16 -22.42 43.79
CA CYS A 310 47.40 -21.40 44.50
C CYS A 310 46.53 -22.06 45.57
N SER A 311 46.55 -21.55 46.80
CA SER A 311 45.63 -22.01 47.85
C SER A 311 44.17 -21.71 47.46
N ASN A 312 43.22 -22.54 47.89
CA ASN A 312 41.81 -22.58 47.46
C ASN A 312 40.95 -21.32 47.78
N ASN A 313 41.54 -20.18 48.16
CA ASN A 313 40.87 -19.00 48.71
C ASN A 313 40.96 -17.72 47.86
N SER A 314 41.55 -17.75 46.65
CA SER A 314 41.70 -16.54 45.83
C SER A 314 41.09 -16.71 44.43
N LEU A 315 40.14 -15.83 44.08
CA LEU A 315 39.52 -15.75 42.75
C LEU A 315 40.35 -14.90 41.75
N THR A 316 41.47 -14.32 42.20
CA THR A 316 42.27 -13.38 41.40
C THR A 316 43.65 -13.90 41.02
N ASP A 317 44.04 -15.05 41.57
CA ASP A 317 45.37 -15.64 41.40
C ASP A 317 45.28 -16.90 40.54
N LEU A 318 46.31 -17.12 39.72
CA LEU A 318 46.41 -18.30 38.87
C LEU A 318 47.80 -18.92 39.03
N CYS A 319 47.86 -20.24 38.93
CA CYS A 319 49.14 -20.95 38.95
C CYS A 319 49.81 -20.86 37.59
N PHE A 320 51.06 -20.43 37.55
CA PHE A 320 51.88 -20.37 36.34
C PHE A 320 53.08 -21.30 36.47
N SER A 321 53.47 -21.91 35.35
CA SER A 321 54.66 -22.73 35.21
C SER A 321 55.76 -21.98 34.46
N TYR A 322 56.99 -22.12 34.91
CA TYR A 322 58.17 -21.53 34.27
C TYR A 322 59.38 -22.45 34.41
N ILE A 323 60.40 -22.22 33.58
CA ILE A 323 61.67 -22.93 33.67
C ILE A 323 62.65 -22.03 34.40
N LYS A 324 63.17 -22.50 35.54
CA LYS A 324 64.19 -21.73 36.27
C LYS A 324 65.54 -21.91 35.58
N PRO A 325 66.25 -20.82 35.22
CA PRO A 325 67.60 -20.94 34.71
C PRO A 325 68.55 -21.35 35.85
N GLN A 326 68.82 -22.65 35.98
CA GLN A 326 69.90 -23.18 36.82
C GLN A 326 71.04 -23.71 35.93
N GLY A 327 72.28 -23.54 36.41
CA GLY A 327 73.50 -23.86 35.67
C GLY A 327 73.50 -25.26 35.03
N ARG A 328 74.13 -25.34 33.86
CA ARG A 328 74.27 -26.49 32.92
C ARG A 328 73.87 -27.85 33.52
N ASN A 329 72.69 -28.34 33.11
CA ASN A 329 72.19 -29.73 33.06
C ASN A 329 71.02 -30.15 33.98
N SER A 330 70.18 -29.22 34.44
CA SER A 330 68.83 -29.56 34.92
C SER A 330 67.83 -28.45 34.57
N ARG A 331 66.78 -28.77 33.78
CA ARG A 331 65.63 -27.88 33.55
C ARG A 331 64.46 -28.39 34.40
N GLU A 332 64.37 -27.92 35.64
CA GLU A 332 63.21 -28.24 36.49
C GLU A 332 62.11 -27.20 36.25
N ARG A 333 60.88 -27.67 35.99
CA ARG A 333 59.71 -26.82 35.81
C ARG A 333 59.20 -26.44 37.19
N GLU A 334 59.32 -25.16 37.54
CA GLU A 334 58.79 -24.60 38.79
C GLU A 334 57.40 -23.98 38.56
N PHE A 335 56.66 -23.80 39.64
CA PHE A 335 55.33 -23.21 39.63
C PHE A 335 55.25 -22.05 40.63
N ALA A 336 54.61 -20.95 40.22
CA ALA A 336 54.38 -19.78 41.05
C ALA A 336 52.89 -19.37 40.98
N CYS A 337 52.29 -19.11 42.12
CA CYS A 337 50.95 -18.54 42.21
C CYS A 337 51.06 -17.03 42.09
N MET A 338 50.38 -16.44 41.11
CA MET A 338 50.54 -15.03 40.78
C MET A 338 49.19 -14.32 40.62
N PRO A 339 49.04 -13.07 41.12
CA PRO A 339 47.87 -12.24 40.86
C PRO A 339 47.82 -11.86 39.38
N VAL A 340 46.85 -12.43 38.66
CA VAL A 340 46.79 -12.41 37.19
C VAL A 340 46.75 -10.99 36.64
N ARG A 341 45.89 -10.13 37.20
CA ARG A 341 45.72 -8.77 36.68
C ARG A 341 46.97 -7.91 36.85
N LYS A 342 47.70 -8.05 37.96
CA LYS A 342 48.96 -7.33 38.19
C LYS A 342 50.06 -7.81 37.25
N MET A 343 50.03 -9.10 36.89
CA MET A 343 50.96 -9.69 35.95
C MET A 343 50.69 -9.22 34.51
N VAL A 344 49.44 -9.27 34.04
CA VAL A 344 49.11 -9.06 32.60
C VAL A 344 49.16 -7.59 32.17
N THR A 345 49.09 -6.68 33.14
CA THR A 345 49.07 -5.24 32.88
C THR A 345 50.49 -4.74 32.60
N GLY A 346 50.82 -4.52 31.33
CA GLY A 346 52.11 -3.94 30.91
C GLY A 346 53.22 -4.94 30.56
N THR A 347 52.95 -6.24 30.54
CA THR A 347 53.90 -7.30 30.12
C THR A 347 53.67 -7.76 28.68
N ALA A 348 54.76 -8.07 27.97
CA ALA A 348 54.70 -8.70 26.66
C ALA A 348 54.29 -10.18 26.76
N THR A 349 53.64 -10.69 25.70
CA THR A 349 53.34 -12.12 25.52
C THR A 349 54.59 -12.87 25.07
N CYS A 350 54.70 -14.16 25.42
CA CYS A 350 55.81 -15.03 25.04
C CYS A 350 55.36 -16.47 24.78
N ARG A 351 56.15 -17.21 24.00
CA ARG A 351 56.03 -18.66 23.82
C ARG A 351 57.22 -19.41 24.39
N SER A 352 58.37 -18.73 24.48
CA SER A 352 59.61 -19.23 25.04
C SER A 352 60.35 -18.11 25.79
N ASP A 353 61.35 -18.48 26.60
CA ASP A 353 62.17 -17.51 27.33
C ASP A 353 62.91 -16.52 26.42
N ASP A 354 63.19 -16.91 25.16
CA ASP A 354 63.88 -16.06 24.18
C ASP A 354 63.04 -14.83 23.78
N ASP A 355 61.71 -14.93 23.87
CA ASP A 355 60.78 -13.85 23.52
C ASP A 355 60.81 -12.70 24.56
N CYS A 356 61.38 -12.94 25.74
CA CYS A 356 61.39 -12.00 26.86
C CYS A 356 62.61 -11.06 26.91
N GLY A 357 63.46 -11.09 25.88
CA GLY A 357 64.56 -10.15 25.66
C GLY A 357 65.80 -10.44 26.53
N VAL A 358 66.95 -10.55 25.86
CA VAL A 358 68.24 -11.04 26.41
C VAL A 358 68.81 -10.21 27.58
N ASN A 359 68.42 -8.93 27.71
CA ASN A 359 68.97 -8.01 28.72
C ASN A 359 68.10 -7.82 29.98
N SER A 360 66.94 -8.47 30.06
CA SER A 360 66.09 -8.40 31.26
C SER A 360 66.08 -9.76 31.94
N ALA A 361 66.22 -9.80 33.27
CA ALA A 361 66.09 -11.03 34.05
C ALA A 361 64.60 -11.46 34.11
N SER A 362 63.97 -11.66 32.96
CA SER A 362 62.57 -12.04 32.78
C SER A 362 62.50 -13.45 32.18
N VAL A 363 61.56 -14.24 32.64
CA VAL A 363 61.28 -15.59 32.13
C VAL A 363 59.87 -15.65 31.59
N CYS A 364 59.65 -16.56 30.65
CA CYS A 364 58.34 -16.81 30.09
C CYS A 364 57.54 -17.70 31.04
N VAL A 365 56.53 -17.12 31.68
CA VAL A 365 55.60 -17.86 32.55
C VAL A 365 54.36 -18.25 31.76
N THR A 366 53.93 -19.51 31.87
CA THR A 366 52.75 -20.03 31.17
C THR A 366 51.71 -20.51 32.18
N PRO A 367 50.42 -20.13 32.05
CA PRO A 367 49.42 -20.54 33.01
C PRO A 367 49.20 -22.06 32.96
N SER A 368 49.14 -22.67 34.15
CA SER A 368 48.92 -24.11 34.32
C SER A 368 47.43 -24.40 34.20
N LEU A 369 46.97 -24.57 32.96
CA LEU A 369 45.57 -24.80 32.59
C LEU A 369 45.40 -26.11 31.83
N GLU A 370 44.18 -26.63 31.79
CA GLU A 370 43.84 -27.80 30.99
C GLU A 370 44.02 -27.52 29.50
N ASN A 371 44.22 -28.57 28.70
CA ASN A 371 44.47 -28.43 27.27
C ASN A 371 43.34 -27.73 26.49
N GLN A 372 42.11 -27.71 27.00
CA GLN A 372 40.97 -27.04 26.37
C GLN A 372 40.74 -25.62 26.93
N THR A 373 41.15 -25.35 28.16
CA THR A 373 40.99 -24.02 28.78
C THR A 373 42.06 -23.07 28.25
N ARG A 374 41.67 -21.83 27.97
CA ARG A 374 42.59 -20.75 27.63
C ARG A 374 42.43 -19.60 28.60
N PHE A 375 43.54 -18.94 28.85
CA PHE A 375 43.56 -17.59 29.40
C PHE A 375 43.59 -16.58 28.24
N ILE A 376 42.58 -15.71 28.17
CA ILE A 376 42.36 -14.74 27.07
C ILE A 376 42.15 -13.33 27.64
N ARG A 377 42.92 -12.38 27.13
CA ARG A 377 42.84 -10.94 27.37
C ARG A 377 42.01 -10.28 26.27
N VAL A 378 40.87 -9.72 26.64
CA VAL A 378 39.96 -9.02 25.72
C VAL A 378 40.15 -7.52 25.89
N ALA A 379 40.55 -6.81 24.84
CA ALA A 379 40.76 -5.37 24.86
C ALA A 379 39.53 -4.61 24.34
N HIS A 380 38.92 -3.76 25.20
CA HIS A 380 37.73 -2.97 24.89
C HIS A 380 37.85 -1.54 25.44
N PRO A 381 38.68 -0.67 24.84
CA PRO A 381 38.87 0.70 25.32
C PRO A 381 37.55 1.50 25.25
N PRO A 382 37.29 2.43 26.19
CA PRO A 382 38.19 2.95 27.23
C PRO A 382 38.27 2.09 28.50
N SER A 383 37.53 0.99 28.59
CA SER A 383 37.46 0.13 29.76
C SER A 383 38.73 -0.73 29.92
N PRO A 384 39.11 -1.08 31.17
CA PRO A 384 40.25 -1.97 31.43
C PRO A 384 39.99 -3.38 30.90
N HIS A 385 41.03 -4.05 30.39
CA HIS A 385 40.89 -5.37 29.77
C HIS A 385 40.11 -6.38 30.64
N MET A 386 39.17 -7.06 30.00
CA MET A 386 38.52 -8.26 30.54
C MET A 386 39.50 -9.44 30.43
N LEU A 387 39.55 -10.26 31.48
CA LEU A 387 40.37 -11.46 31.55
C LEU A 387 39.45 -12.67 31.63
N PHE A 388 39.55 -13.56 30.65
CA PHE A 388 38.72 -14.75 30.52
C PHE A 388 39.56 -16.00 30.76
N VAL A 389 39.10 -16.89 31.66
CA VAL A 389 39.66 -18.24 31.85
C VAL A 389 38.54 -19.22 31.51
N GLY A 390 38.68 -19.97 30.43
CA GLY A 390 37.65 -20.92 30.02
C GLY A 390 37.88 -21.48 28.63
N PHE A 391 36.91 -22.25 28.13
CA PHE A 391 36.94 -22.74 26.76
C PHE A 391 36.59 -21.57 25.79
N PRO A 392 37.44 -21.22 24.80
CA PRO A 392 37.21 -20.04 23.95
C PRO A 392 35.83 -19.98 23.27
N PRO A 393 35.24 -21.09 22.79
CA PRO A 393 33.86 -21.09 22.27
C PRO A 393 32.81 -20.65 23.29
N HIS A 394 32.99 -20.85 24.60
CA HIS A 394 32.04 -20.35 25.60
C HIS A 394 31.99 -18.82 25.61
N LEU A 395 33.10 -18.14 25.30
CA LEU A 395 33.12 -16.68 25.15
C LEU A 395 32.36 -16.21 23.90
N GLN A 396 32.30 -17.04 22.84
CA GLN A 396 31.49 -16.79 21.65
C GLN A 396 29.98 -16.92 21.93
N TYR A 397 29.57 -17.83 22.80
CA TYR A 397 28.17 -17.99 23.19
C TYR A 397 27.73 -17.02 24.31
N ALA A 398 28.67 -16.52 25.11
CA ALA A 398 28.40 -15.58 26.20
C ALA A 398 28.19 -14.14 25.72
N VAL A 399 28.60 -13.80 24.50
CA VAL A 399 28.60 -12.43 23.96
C VAL A 399 28.06 -12.43 22.53
N SER A 400 26.96 -11.71 22.29
CA SER A 400 26.44 -11.45 20.94
C SER A 400 27.08 -10.18 20.38
N GLN A 401 27.49 -10.20 19.11
CA GLN A 401 28.14 -9.08 18.43
C GLN A 401 27.51 -8.83 17.06
N LYS A 402 27.29 -7.55 16.71
CA LYS A 402 26.89 -7.15 15.35
C LYS A 402 28.09 -6.63 14.55
N SER A 403 28.19 -7.05 13.29
CA SER A 403 29.12 -6.45 12.33
C SER A 403 28.73 -4.99 12.12
N SER A 404 29.71 -4.09 12.09
CA SER A 404 29.49 -2.68 11.77
C SER A 404 29.21 -2.45 10.27
N GLN A 405 28.83 -3.47 9.51
CA GLN A 405 28.38 -3.35 8.13
C GLN A 405 27.17 -4.26 7.88
N GLU A 406 26.01 -3.88 8.41
CA GLU A 406 24.79 -4.04 7.63
C GLU A 406 24.91 -3.04 6.46
N GLU A 407 25.06 -3.54 5.23
CA GLU A 407 25.11 -2.67 4.05
C GLU A 407 23.72 -2.08 3.83
N PHE A 408 23.55 -0.77 4.02
CA PHE A 408 22.29 -0.08 3.78
C PHE A 408 22.24 0.52 2.37
N CYS A 409 21.11 0.38 1.71
CA CYS A 409 20.84 1.09 0.46
C CYS A 409 20.42 2.54 0.74
N LEU A 410 21.32 3.49 0.46
CA LEU A 410 21.06 4.93 0.67
C LEU A 410 20.71 5.68 -0.63
N SER A 411 20.33 4.96 -1.68
CA SER A 411 19.83 5.62 -2.90
C SER A 411 18.49 6.32 -2.62
N PRO A 412 18.14 7.38 -3.39
CA PRO A 412 16.84 8.03 -3.26
C PRO A 412 15.66 7.05 -3.33
N GLU A 413 15.75 6.05 -4.18
CA GLU A 413 14.74 5.01 -4.38
C GLU A 413 14.54 4.15 -3.13
N CYS A 414 15.64 3.73 -2.50
CA CYS A 414 15.59 2.97 -1.25
C CYS A 414 15.04 3.80 -0.08
N ILE A 415 15.39 5.09 -0.01
CA ILE A 415 14.84 6.00 1.00
C ILE A 415 13.33 6.21 0.78
N GLU A 416 12.90 6.39 -0.47
CA GLU A 416 11.47 6.49 -0.83
C GLU A 416 10.72 5.22 -0.42
N ALA A 417 11.25 4.04 -0.76
CA ALA A 417 10.65 2.76 -0.39
C ALA A 417 10.56 2.58 1.13
N ALA A 418 11.64 2.90 1.85
CA ALA A 418 11.68 2.82 3.30
C ALA A 418 10.62 3.73 3.94
N GLY A 419 10.53 4.99 3.51
CA GLY A 419 9.51 5.93 3.99
C GLY A 419 8.09 5.47 3.69
N SER A 420 7.84 4.96 2.48
CA SER A 420 6.55 4.42 2.06
C SER A 420 6.12 3.19 2.86
N ILE A 421 7.08 2.33 3.26
CA ILE A 421 6.81 1.16 4.09
C ILE A 421 6.54 1.59 5.53
N LEU A 422 7.39 2.44 6.11
CA LEU A 422 7.27 2.92 7.48
C LEU A 422 5.92 3.58 7.76
N SER A 423 5.36 4.34 6.82
CA SER A 423 4.06 4.99 7.02
C SER A 423 2.87 4.03 7.09
N LYS A 424 3.01 2.80 6.60
CA LYS A 424 1.92 1.81 6.60
C LYS A 424 1.93 0.90 7.82
N LEU A 425 3.10 0.71 8.43
CA LEU A 425 3.29 -0.21 9.56
C LEU A 425 2.57 0.27 10.82
N ASP A 426 1.98 -0.67 11.55
CA ASP A 426 1.55 -0.51 12.94
C ASP A 426 2.42 -1.38 13.85
N ARG A 427 3.50 -0.79 14.37
CA ARG A 427 4.45 -1.49 15.25
C ARG A 427 3.90 -1.83 16.64
N SER A 428 2.67 -1.43 16.95
CA SER A 428 2.01 -1.83 18.21
C SER A 428 1.42 -3.25 18.17
N VAL A 429 1.37 -3.85 16.97
CA VAL A 429 0.83 -5.20 16.76
C VAL A 429 1.98 -6.17 16.47
N ASP A 430 1.94 -7.35 17.09
CA ASP A 430 2.90 -8.41 16.81
C ASP A 430 2.63 -9.00 15.40
N PRO A 431 3.63 -9.05 14.50
CA PRO A 431 3.48 -9.66 13.17
C PRO A 431 3.05 -11.14 13.21
N CYS A 432 3.28 -11.85 14.31
CA CYS A 432 2.92 -13.25 14.49
C CYS A 432 1.48 -13.47 15.00
N ASP A 433 0.80 -12.41 15.44
CA ASP A 433 -0.59 -12.42 15.89
C ASP A 433 -1.54 -11.91 14.80
N ASP A 434 -1.27 -10.75 14.21
CA ASP A 434 -2.05 -10.21 13.08
C ASP A 434 -1.13 -9.44 12.12
N PHE A 435 -0.59 -10.17 11.15
CA PHE A 435 0.31 -9.60 10.17
C PHE A 435 -0.37 -8.55 9.28
N TYR A 436 -1.68 -8.64 9.05
CA TYR A 436 -2.40 -7.64 8.26
C TYR A 436 -2.44 -6.31 9.00
N THR A 437 -2.78 -6.31 10.28
CA THR A 437 -2.82 -5.09 11.08
C THR A 437 -1.41 -4.55 11.32
N PHE A 438 -0.40 -5.40 11.57
CA PHE A 438 1.00 -4.97 11.63
C PHE A 438 1.47 -4.27 10.35
N SER A 439 1.11 -4.79 9.17
CA SER A 439 1.58 -4.28 7.88
C SER A 439 0.76 -3.10 7.32
N CYS A 440 -0.56 -3.10 7.54
CA CYS A 440 -1.49 -2.12 6.97
C CYS A 440 -2.08 -1.15 7.99
N GLY A 441 -1.92 -1.38 9.30
CA GLY A 441 -2.65 -0.64 10.34
C GLY A 441 -2.37 0.86 10.34
N GLY A 442 -1.15 1.29 10.03
CA GLY A 442 -0.81 2.71 9.84
C GLY A 442 -1.56 3.29 8.64
N TRP A 443 -1.57 2.57 7.51
CA TRP A 443 -2.28 2.99 6.30
C TRP A 443 -3.79 3.13 6.53
N LEU A 444 -4.41 2.14 7.19
CA LEU A 444 -5.85 2.12 7.47
C LEU A 444 -6.27 3.25 8.42
N LYS A 445 -5.39 3.66 9.36
CA LYS A 445 -5.63 4.80 10.27
C LYS A 445 -5.55 6.15 9.56
N GLU A 446 -4.62 6.29 8.62
CA GLU A 446 -4.39 7.56 7.91
C GLU A 446 -5.31 7.77 6.70
N ASN A 447 -5.82 6.69 6.10
CA ASN A 447 -6.58 6.74 4.85
C ASN A 447 -8.04 6.35 5.07
N THR A 448 -8.87 7.35 5.40
CA THR A 448 -10.32 7.18 5.53
C THR A 448 -10.98 6.94 4.17
N ILE A 449 -12.01 6.10 4.14
CA ILE A 449 -12.78 5.83 2.91
C ILE A 449 -13.45 7.13 2.43
N PRO A 450 -13.18 7.60 1.20
CA PRO A 450 -13.86 8.77 0.65
C PRO A 450 -15.39 8.60 0.60
N GLU A 451 -16.12 9.70 0.68
CA GLU A 451 -17.60 9.71 0.70
C GLU A 451 -18.22 9.19 -0.62
N ASP A 452 -17.49 9.31 -1.72
CA ASP A 452 -17.90 8.84 -3.05
C ASP A 452 -17.49 7.38 -3.34
N SER A 453 -16.91 6.70 -2.35
CA SER A 453 -16.31 5.38 -2.50
C SER A 453 -16.89 4.38 -1.48
N SER A 454 -17.03 3.12 -1.90
CA SER A 454 -17.49 2.02 -1.05
C SER A 454 -16.35 1.30 -0.33
N SER A 455 -15.13 1.44 -0.85
CA SER A 455 -13.88 0.96 -0.25
C SER A 455 -12.73 1.89 -0.63
N HIS A 456 -11.64 1.85 0.11
CA HIS A 456 -10.44 2.60 -0.20
C HIS A 456 -9.22 1.77 0.17
N GLY A 457 -8.35 1.53 -0.80
CA GLY A 457 -7.19 0.64 -0.68
C GLY A 457 -6.16 0.93 -1.76
N ILE A 458 -5.06 0.18 -1.77
CA ILE A 458 -3.97 0.37 -2.73
C ILE A 458 -4.40 0.12 -4.18
N TYR A 459 -5.23 -0.90 -4.43
CA TYR A 459 -5.81 -1.14 -5.76
C TYR A 459 -6.71 0.02 -6.24
N PRO A 460 -7.76 0.44 -5.51
CA PRO A 460 -8.55 1.63 -5.85
C PRO A 460 -7.71 2.90 -6.00
N TRP A 461 -6.70 3.08 -5.15
CA TRP A 461 -5.80 4.22 -5.20
C TRP A 461 -4.98 4.25 -6.50
N LEU A 462 -4.37 3.13 -6.91
CA LEU A 462 -3.63 3.07 -8.17
C LEU A 462 -4.57 3.24 -9.37
N ARG A 463 -5.77 2.67 -9.29
CA ARG A 463 -6.80 2.88 -10.30
C ARG A 463 -7.13 4.36 -10.49
N GLN A 464 -7.36 5.09 -9.40
CA GLN A 464 -7.59 6.53 -9.44
C GLN A 464 -6.40 7.29 -10.03
N HIS A 465 -5.15 6.87 -9.77
CA HIS A 465 -3.96 7.49 -10.36
C HIS A 465 -3.89 7.29 -11.88
N VAL A 466 -4.30 6.12 -12.38
CA VAL A 466 -4.45 5.89 -13.83
C VAL A 466 -5.55 6.78 -14.40
N ASP A 467 -6.70 6.88 -13.71
CA ASP A 467 -7.83 7.69 -14.16
C ASP A 467 -7.49 9.19 -14.21
N ILE A 468 -6.70 9.70 -13.24
CA ILE A 468 -6.20 11.08 -13.26
C ILE A 468 -5.28 11.33 -14.46
N ARG A 469 -4.39 10.39 -14.80
CA ARG A 469 -3.53 10.52 -15.98
C ARG A 469 -4.34 10.49 -17.27
N LEU A 470 -5.31 9.59 -17.37
CA LEU A 470 -6.23 9.55 -18.50
C LEU A 470 -7.03 10.84 -18.62
N LYS A 471 -7.49 11.41 -17.50
CA LYS A 471 -8.13 12.72 -17.47
C LYS A 471 -7.24 13.79 -18.09
N GLU A 472 -5.98 13.89 -17.66
CA GLU A 472 -5.02 14.85 -18.21
C GLU A 472 -4.84 14.68 -19.73
N LEU A 473 -4.76 13.44 -20.20
CA LEU A 473 -4.64 13.13 -21.63
C LEU A 473 -5.91 13.46 -22.42
N LEU A 474 -7.09 13.18 -21.88
CA LEU A 474 -8.39 13.45 -22.52
C LEU A 474 -8.75 14.95 -22.52
N GLU A 475 -8.30 15.71 -21.50
CA GLU A 475 -8.45 17.17 -21.42
C GLU A 475 -7.42 17.92 -22.28
N SER A 476 -6.34 17.26 -22.71
CA SER A 476 -5.32 17.91 -23.53
C SER A 476 -5.90 18.42 -24.86
N PRO A 477 -5.42 19.59 -25.36
CA PRO A 477 -5.82 20.08 -26.67
C PRO A 477 -5.64 19.02 -27.76
N SER A 478 -6.54 18.98 -28.73
CA SER A 478 -6.38 18.09 -29.88
C SER A 478 -5.29 18.62 -30.82
N ASP A 479 -4.41 17.74 -31.28
CA ASP A 479 -3.39 18.04 -32.30
C ASP A 479 -3.99 17.80 -33.70
N ALA A 480 -3.59 18.59 -34.69
CA ALA A 480 -3.95 18.37 -36.09
C ALA A 480 -3.45 17.03 -36.65
N LYS A 481 -2.39 16.46 -36.04
CA LYS A 481 -1.85 15.12 -36.38
C LYS A 481 -2.37 14.01 -35.46
N GLU A 482 -3.33 14.30 -34.58
CA GLU A 482 -3.88 13.33 -33.65
C GLU A 482 -4.67 12.22 -34.38
N LEU A 483 -4.50 10.97 -33.94
CA LEU A 483 -5.23 9.84 -34.49
C LEU A 483 -6.74 10.04 -34.33
N GLN A 484 -7.52 9.67 -35.34
CA GLN A 484 -8.97 9.85 -35.31
C GLN A 484 -9.62 9.11 -34.12
N ALA A 485 -9.13 7.90 -33.80
CA ALA A 485 -9.57 7.12 -32.63
C ALA A 485 -9.42 7.89 -31.32
N VAL A 486 -8.30 8.60 -31.16
CA VAL A 486 -8.01 9.45 -29.99
C VAL A 486 -8.93 10.67 -29.97
N THR A 487 -9.14 11.30 -31.13
CA THR A 487 -10.07 12.42 -31.26
C THR A 487 -11.49 12.03 -30.85
N LYS A 488 -11.97 10.84 -31.26
CA LYS A 488 -13.27 10.28 -30.86
C LYS A 488 -13.35 10.09 -29.34
N ALA A 489 -12.28 9.61 -28.70
CA ALA A 489 -12.24 9.49 -27.23
C ALA A 489 -12.35 10.84 -26.52
N LYS A 490 -11.67 11.87 -27.01
CA LYS A 490 -11.78 13.24 -26.46
C LYS A 490 -13.17 13.85 -26.66
N ILE A 491 -13.78 13.67 -27.82
CA ILE A 491 -15.17 14.11 -28.10
C ILE A 491 -16.15 13.43 -27.14
N LEU A 492 -16.02 12.12 -26.95
CA LEU A 492 -16.86 11.36 -26.03
C LEU A 492 -16.71 11.88 -24.59
N TYR A 493 -15.48 12.12 -24.14
CA TYR A 493 -15.18 12.71 -22.83
C TYR A 493 -15.84 14.09 -22.68
N ARG A 494 -15.66 15.00 -23.64
CA ARG A 494 -16.26 16.35 -23.62
C ARG A 494 -17.78 16.31 -23.58
N SER A 495 -18.40 15.43 -24.37
CA SER A 495 -19.86 15.25 -24.34
C SER A 495 -20.34 14.81 -22.95
N CYS A 496 -19.60 13.92 -22.29
CA CYS A 496 -19.91 13.46 -20.95
C CYS A 496 -19.74 14.56 -19.89
N MET A 497 -18.76 15.46 -20.06
CA MET A 497 -18.46 16.53 -19.13
C MET A 497 -19.46 17.70 -19.16
N ASN A 498 -20.23 17.85 -20.25
CA ASN A 498 -21.15 18.96 -20.41
C ASN A 498 -22.46 18.75 -19.63
N GLU A 499 -22.44 19.08 -18.33
CA GLU A 499 -23.60 18.94 -17.44
C GLU A 499 -24.77 19.85 -17.84
N SER A 500 -24.52 21.05 -18.37
CA SER A 500 -25.57 21.99 -18.77
C SER A 500 -26.54 21.37 -19.78
N ILE A 501 -26.03 20.66 -20.79
CA ILE A 501 -26.86 19.96 -21.78
C ILE A 501 -27.61 18.79 -21.14
N LEU A 502 -26.99 18.07 -20.20
CA LEU A 502 -27.64 16.94 -19.53
C LEU A 502 -28.78 17.37 -18.63
N GLU A 503 -28.63 18.49 -17.92
CA GLU A 503 -29.70 19.09 -17.13
C GLU A 503 -30.81 19.65 -18.02
N GLU A 504 -30.45 20.24 -19.17
CA GLU A 504 -31.45 20.69 -20.13
C GLU A 504 -32.25 19.50 -20.67
N LEU A 505 -31.58 18.46 -21.18
CA LEU A 505 -32.22 17.29 -21.80
C LEU A 505 -32.99 16.44 -20.78
N ASP A 506 -32.48 16.30 -19.57
CA ASP A 506 -33.09 15.60 -18.45
C ASP A 506 -33.59 14.20 -18.85
N ALA A 507 -34.89 13.89 -18.71
CA ALA A 507 -35.47 12.58 -19.01
C ALA A 507 -35.75 12.35 -20.50
N ARG A 508 -35.70 13.41 -21.33
CA ARG A 508 -36.21 13.39 -22.71
C ARG A 508 -35.53 12.32 -23.60
N PRO A 509 -34.21 12.10 -23.55
CA PRO A 509 -33.56 11.06 -24.36
C PRO A 509 -34.04 9.64 -24.01
N MET A 510 -34.23 9.35 -22.72
CA MET A 510 -34.74 8.06 -22.26
C MET A 510 -36.21 7.87 -22.63
N LEU A 511 -37.03 8.91 -22.49
CA LEU A 511 -38.43 8.86 -22.92
C LEU A 511 -38.54 8.62 -24.43
N LYS A 512 -37.67 9.22 -25.25
CA LYS A 512 -37.62 8.95 -26.70
C LYS A 512 -37.33 7.47 -27.00
N MET A 513 -36.42 6.84 -26.24
CA MET A 513 -36.15 5.41 -26.33
C MET A 513 -37.36 4.57 -25.90
N LEU A 514 -37.98 4.89 -24.75
CA LEU A 514 -39.13 4.16 -24.20
C LEU A 514 -40.43 4.32 -25.02
N ARG A 515 -40.48 5.19 -26.03
CA ARG A 515 -41.59 5.25 -26.99
C ARG A 515 -41.56 4.13 -28.03
N GLN A 516 -40.38 3.60 -28.32
CA GLN A 516 -40.20 2.56 -29.33
C GLN A 516 -40.98 1.30 -28.92
N PRO A 517 -41.70 0.63 -29.84
CA PRO A 517 -42.62 -0.46 -29.50
C PRO A 517 -42.00 -1.56 -28.63
N GLU A 518 -40.74 -1.92 -28.88
CA GLU A 518 -40.00 -2.97 -28.18
C GLU A 518 -39.56 -2.58 -26.77
N PHE A 519 -39.46 -1.27 -26.49
CA PHE A 519 -38.97 -0.70 -25.23
C PHE A 519 -40.06 -0.01 -24.40
N ARG A 520 -41.32 -0.01 -24.85
CA ARG A 520 -42.42 0.57 -24.08
C ARG A 520 -42.51 -0.04 -22.70
N TRP A 521 -42.32 0.80 -21.69
CA TRP A 521 -42.45 0.41 -20.29
C TRP A 521 -43.92 0.49 -19.88
N PRO A 522 -44.60 -0.63 -19.57
CA PRO A 522 -46.05 -0.62 -19.38
C PRO A 522 -46.54 0.40 -18.36
N VAL A 523 -45.81 0.57 -17.25
CA VAL A 523 -46.13 1.52 -16.18
C VAL A 523 -46.22 2.99 -16.64
N LEU A 524 -45.48 3.38 -17.69
CA LEU A 524 -45.52 4.74 -18.24
C LEU A 524 -46.76 4.99 -19.11
N GLY A 525 -47.29 3.95 -19.75
CA GLY A 525 -48.49 4.04 -20.58
C GLY A 525 -49.72 4.51 -19.80
N ASP A 526 -49.73 4.26 -18.49
CA ASP A 526 -50.83 4.67 -17.59
C ASP A 526 -50.84 6.19 -17.31
N GLY A 527 -49.75 6.91 -17.62
CA GLY A 527 -49.61 8.35 -17.38
C GLY A 527 -49.33 9.20 -18.63
N LEU A 528 -48.56 8.70 -19.60
CA LEU A 528 -48.06 9.48 -20.73
C LEU A 528 -48.89 9.41 -22.02
N GLY A 529 -50.03 8.69 -22.00
CA GLY A 529 -50.98 8.65 -23.12
C GLY A 529 -50.62 7.66 -24.23
N ARG A 530 -51.27 7.79 -25.39
CA ARG A 530 -51.32 6.77 -26.46
C ARG A 530 -49.96 6.36 -27.01
N GLU A 531 -48.99 7.27 -27.10
CA GLU A 531 -47.65 6.98 -27.66
C GLU A 531 -46.87 5.94 -26.83
N TYR A 532 -47.16 5.84 -25.53
CA TYR A 532 -46.52 4.94 -24.58
C TYR A 532 -47.41 3.76 -24.20
N GLN A 533 -48.59 3.64 -24.81
CA GLN A 533 -49.52 2.57 -24.50
C GLN A 533 -48.90 1.21 -24.85
N TRP A 534 -48.80 0.35 -23.83
CA TRP A 534 -48.36 -1.02 -23.98
C TRP A 534 -49.58 -1.96 -24.02
N SER A 535 -49.52 -2.97 -24.89
CA SER A 535 -50.55 -4.01 -25.01
C SER A 535 -49.90 -5.40 -25.04
N PRO A 536 -50.44 -6.39 -24.31
CA PRO A 536 -49.96 -7.77 -24.38
C PRO A 536 -49.94 -8.35 -25.79
N SER A 537 -50.92 -8.00 -26.63
CA SER A 537 -51.07 -8.55 -27.99
C SER A 537 -50.04 -8.03 -28.99
N GLN A 538 -49.45 -6.86 -28.71
CA GLN A 538 -48.45 -6.23 -29.58
C GLN A 538 -47.03 -6.47 -29.08
N TRP A 539 -46.87 -7.02 -27.88
CA TRP A 539 -45.59 -7.22 -27.25
C TRP A 539 -45.01 -8.61 -27.57
N SER A 540 -43.77 -8.64 -28.01
CA SER A 540 -43.02 -9.88 -28.22
C SER A 540 -41.83 -9.91 -27.26
N LEU A 541 -41.87 -10.85 -26.30
CA LEU A 541 -40.78 -11.09 -25.36
C LEU A 541 -39.45 -11.33 -26.10
N LEU A 542 -39.47 -12.20 -27.11
CA LEU A 542 -38.29 -12.55 -27.90
C LEU A 542 -37.68 -11.32 -28.57
N LYS A 543 -38.51 -10.52 -29.25
CA LYS A 543 -38.04 -9.33 -29.96
C LYS A 543 -37.48 -8.31 -28.98
N THR A 544 -38.16 -8.06 -27.85
CA THR A 544 -37.66 -7.15 -26.82
C THR A 544 -36.30 -7.62 -26.27
N LEU A 545 -36.14 -8.91 -25.94
CA LEU A 545 -34.86 -9.42 -25.42
C LEU A 545 -33.74 -9.30 -26.47
N ALA A 546 -34.04 -9.58 -27.74
CA ALA A 546 -33.07 -9.46 -28.82
C ALA A 546 -32.65 -8.00 -29.05
N GLU A 547 -33.60 -7.08 -29.14
CA GLU A 547 -33.32 -5.65 -29.33
C GLU A 547 -32.60 -5.03 -28.12
N MET A 548 -32.90 -5.47 -26.89
CA MET A 548 -32.13 -5.07 -25.72
C MET A 548 -30.67 -5.50 -25.82
N ARG A 549 -30.42 -6.74 -26.27
CA ARG A 549 -29.07 -7.25 -26.47
C ARG A 549 -28.35 -6.51 -27.60
N ASN A 550 -29.04 -6.20 -28.70
CA ASN A 550 -28.46 -5.59 -29.90
C ASN A 550 -28.24 -4.09 -29.81
N GLN A 551 -29.11 -3.36 -29.13
CA GLN A 551 -29.07 -1.89 -29.06
C GLN A 551 -28.46 -1.37 -27.75
N HIS A 552 -28.56 -2.12 -26.64
CA HIS A 552 -28.16 -1.65 -25.32
C HIS A 552 -27.01 -2.45 -24.71
N SER A 553 -26.49 -3.47 -25.41
CA SER A 553 -25.49 -4.42 -24.89
C SER A 553 -25.89 -5.00 -23.52
N LYS A 554 -27.20 -5.21 -23.31
CA LYS A 554 -27.74 -5.69 -22.04
C LYS A 554 -28.53 -6.98 -22.24
N SER A 555 -28.18 -7.99 -21.44
CA SER A 555 -28.92 -9.24 -21.34
C SER A 555 -29.84 -9.22 -20.12
N VAL A 556 -31.09 -9.62 -20.30
CA VAL A 556 -32.10 -9.75 -19.24
C VAL A 556 -32.78 -11.10 -19.41
N LEU A 557 -32.97 -11.85 -18.31
CA LEU A 557 -33.43 -13.25 -18.27
C LEU A 557 -32.46 -14.25 -18.94
N ILE A 558 -32.05 -14.01 -20.18
CA ILE A 558 -31.19 -14.85 -21.00
C ILE A 558 -29.96 -14.04 -21.40
N ARG A 559 -28.77 -14.53 -21.05
CA ARG A 559 -27.49 -13.98 -21.52
C ARG A 559 -26.99 -14.78 -22.71
N LEU A 560 -26.90 -14.12 -23.87
CA LEU A 560 -26.28 -14.66 -25.08
C LEU A 560 -24.98 -13.91 -25.33
N TYR A 561 -23.90 -14.68 -25.50
CA TYR A 561 -22.60 -14.16 -25.87
C TYR A 561 -21.81 -15.19 -26.68
N VAL A 562 -20.78 -14.73 -27.39
CA VAL A 562 -19.87 -15.59 -28.16
C VAL A 562 -18.52 -15.65 -27.43
N SER A 563 -17.98 -16.87 -27.27
CA SER A 563 -16.67 -17.09 -26.62
C SER A 563 -16.08 -18.43 -27.09
N PRO A 564 -14.79 -18.71 -26.82
CA PRO A 564 -14.18 -19.98 -27.20
C PRO A 564 -14.99 -21.20 -26.70
N ASP A 565 -15.14 -22.25 -27.53
CA ASP A 565 -15.75 -23.52 -27.10
C ASP A 565 -14.85 -24.16 -26.05
N ASP A 566 -15.42 -24.45 -24.87
CA ASP A 566 -14.62 -24.92 -23.74
C ASP A 566 -13.93 -26.25 -24.06
N LYS A 567 -14.47 -27.12 -24.94
CA LYS A 567 -13.82 -28.38 -25.35
C LYS A 567 -13.04 -28.29 -26.67
N ASN A 568 -13.15 -27.17 -27.38
CA ASN A 568 -12.37 -26.90 -28.59
C ASN A 568 -12.07 -25.42 -28.68
N SER A 569 -11.04 -25.00 -27.95
CA SER A 569 -10.65 -23.60 -27.77
C SER A 569 -10.14 -22.92 -29.04
N SER A 570 -10.04 -23.65 -30.17
CA SER A 570 -9.65 -23.09 -31.47
C SER A 570 -10.76 -22.30 -32.15
N TYR A 571 -12.02 -22.50 -31.74
CA TYR A 571 -13.19 -21.89 -32.38
C TYR A 571 -14.13 -21.23 -31.37
N TYR A 572 -14.83 -20.20 -31.84
CA TYR A 572 -15.88 -19.55 -31.08
C TYR A 572 -17.22 -20.29 -31.20
N ILE A 573 -18.01 -20.25 -30.13
CA ILE A 573 -19.35 -20.83 -30.06
C ILE A 573 -20.30 -19.90 -29.28
N ILE A 574 -21.58 -19.96 -29.62
CA ILE A 574 -22.64 -19.24 -28.90
C ILE A 574 -22.87 -19.93 -27.55
N LYS A 575 -22.85 -19.14 -26.47
CA LYS A 575 -23.17 -19.59 -25.11
C LYS A 575 -24.43 -18.88 -24.61
N LEU A 576 -25.33 -19.67 -24.01
CA LEU A 576 -26.56 -19.22 -23.36
C LEU A 576 -26.45 -19.45 -21.86
N ASP A 577 -26.61 -18.40 -21.06
CA ASP A 577 -26.46 -18.43 -19.61
C ASP A 577 -27.56 -17.62 -18.89
N GLN A 578 -27.67 -17.79 -17.57
CA GLN A 578 -28.52 -16.95 -16.74
C GLN A 578 -28.00 -15.50 -16.72
N ALA A 579 -28.90 -14.52 -16.75
CA ALA A 579 -28.57 -13.10 -16.65
C ALA A 579 -28.41 -12.66 -15.18
N SER A 580 -27.76 -11.50 -14.95
CA SER A 580 -27.64 -10.91 -13.61
C SER A 580 -28.92 -10.20 -13.15
N LEU A 581 -29.05 -10.02 -11.83
CA LEU A 581 -30.16 -9.33 -11.15
C LEU A 581 -29.85 -7.83 -10.90
N SER A 582 -30.79 -7.10 -10.31
CA SER A 582 -30.60 -5.70 -9.88
C SER A 582 -29.73 -5.54 -8.64
N LEU A 583 -29.91 -6.37 -7.63
CA LEU A 583 -28.94 -6.52 -6.54
C LEU A 583 -27.87 -7.52 -6.97
N SER A 584 -26.63 -7.30 -6.53
CA SER A 584 -25.48 -8.12 -6.89
C SER A 584 -25.52 -9.50 -6.22
N SER A 585 -26.05 -9.59 -4.99
CA SER A 585 -26.19 -10.84 -4.25
C SER A 585 -27.55 -11.50 -4.46
N ARG A 586 -27.55 -12.83 -4.63
CA ARG A 586 -28.77 -13.66 -4.61
C ARG A 586 -29.39 -13.69 -3.20
N GLU A 587 -28.56 -13.65 -2.17
CA GLU A 587 -28.96 -13.70 -0.76
C GLU A 587 -29.79 -12.49 -0.36
N ASP A 588 -29.58 -11.33 -0.97
CA ASP A 588 -30.41 -10.15 -0.74
C ASP A 588 -31.88 -10.35 -1.14
N TYR A 589 -32.15 -11.26 -2.09
CA TYR A 589 -33.51 -11.63 -2.47
C TYR A 589 -34.07 -12.79 -1.66
N THR A 590 -33.22 -13.74 -1.28
CA THR A 590 -33.63 -15.06 -0.78
C THR A 590 -33.57 -15.18 0.75
N THR A 591 -32.94 -14.23 1.44
CA THR A 591 -32.83 -14.21 2.90
C THR A 591 -33.64 -13.09 3.53
N ASN A 592 -34.02 -13.26 4.79
CA ASN A 592 -34.80 -12.29 5.57
C ASN A 592 -33.96 -11.55 6.63
N THR A 593 -32.67 -11.35 6.37
CA THR A 593 -31.83 -10.50 7.22
C THR A 593 -32.29 -9.04 7.11
N SER A 594 -32.05 -8.23 8.15
CA SER A 594 -32.39 -6.80 8.13
C SER A 594 -31.77 -6.06 6.94
N SER A 595 -30.54 -6.42 6.57
CA SER A 595 -29.85 -5.86 5.42
C SER A 595 -30.47 -6.28 4.09
N ALA A 596 -30.81 -7.56 3.91
CA ALA A 596 -31.48 -8.04 2.71
C ALA A 596 -32.87 -7.38 2.50
N LEU A 597 -33.61 -7.19 3.60
CA LEU A 597 -34.88 -6.45 3.58
C LEU A 597 -34.66 -4.97 3.21
N GLY A 598 -33.64 -4.33 3.78
CA GLY A 598 -33.23 -2.97 3.45
C GLY A 598 -32.86 -2.80 1.98
N ASN A 599 -32.04 -3.70 1.43
CA ASN A 599 -31.62 -3.69 0.02
C ASN A 599 -32.81 -3.85 -0.93
N ARG A 600 -33.74 -4.78 -0.63
CA ARG A 600 -34.99 -4.95 -1.40
C ARG A 600 -35.88 -3.70 -1.33
N ALA A 601 -36.03 -3.10 -0.15
CA ALA A 601 -36.81 -1.88 0.02
C ALA A 601 -36.19 -0.68 -0.73
N ALA A 602 -34.88 -0.52 -0.68
CA ALA A 602 -34.15 0.51 -1.41
C ALA A 602 -34.29 0.33 -2.93
N LEU A 603 -34.17 -0.91 -3.42
CA LEU A 603 -34.40 -1.24 -4.83
C LEU A 603 -35.83 -0.89 -5.25
N LEU A 604 -36.84 -1.32 -4.50
CA LEU A 604 -38.24 -1.00 -4.79
C LEU A 604 -38.47 0.52 -4.84
N SER A 605 -37.91 1.24 -3.87
CA SER A 605 -38.03 2.68 -3.79
C SER A 605 -37.41 3.35 -5.02
N LEU A 606 -36.23 2.91 -5.48
CA LEU A 606 -35.62 3.39 -6.72
C LEU A 606 -36.48 3.06 -7.96
N MET A 607 -37.04 1.85 -8.04
CA MET A 607 -37.93 1.43 -9.13
C MET A 607 -39.14 2.35 -9.28
N VAL A 608 -39.82 2.61 -8.16
CA VAL A 608 -41.02 3.45 -8.12
C VAL A 608 -40.68 4.89 -8.48
N ASP A 609 -39.63 5.46 -7.89
CA ASP A 609 -39.29 6.85 -8.13
C ASP A 609 -38.78 7.08 -9.54
N ALA A 610 -38.00 6.15 -10.11
CA ALA A 610 -37.59 6.23 -11.51
C ALA A 610 -38.81 6.22 -12.45
N ALA A 611 -39.81 5.36 -12.20
CA ALA A 611 -41.04 5.33 -12.99
C ALA A 611 -41.82 6.64 -12.86
N VAL A 612 -41.95 7.20 -11.65
CA VAL A 612 -42.66 8.47 -11.39
C VAL A 612 -41.92 9.65 -12.04
N MET A 613 -40.60 9.71 -11.91
CA MET A 613 -39.77 10.74 -12.55
C MET A 613 -39.84 10.70 -14.08
N LEU A 614 -40.17 9.54 -14.65
CA LEU A 614 -40.42 9.36 -16.08
C LEU A 614 -41.91 9.55 -16.44
N GLY A 615 -42.79 9.86 -15.50
CA GLY A 615 -44.19 10.23 -15.76
C GLY A 615 -45.24 9.16 -15.49
N ALA A 616 -44.91 8.07 -14.79
CA ALA A 616 -45.92 7.13 -14.30
C ALA A 616 -46.76 7.72 -13.15
N PRO A 617 -48.06 7.36 -13.04
CA PRO A 617 -48.84 7.66 -11.85
C PRO A 617 -48.27 6.93 -10.62
N LYS A 618 -48.06 7.64 -9.50
CA LYS A 618 -47.40 7.10 -8.30
C LYS A 618 -48.00 5.78 -7.79
N GLN A 619 -49.33 5.68 -7.73
CA GLN A 619 -50.02 4.47 -7.25
C GLN A 619 -49.83 3.28 -8.21
N ALA A 620 -49.84 3.54 -9.52
CA ALA A 620 -49.57 2.53 -10.54
C ALA A 620 -48.11 2.07 -10.49
N ALA A 621 -47.18 3.01 -10.34
CA ALA A 621 -45.76 2.73 -10.16
C ALA A 621 -45.49 1.84 -8.95
N GLN A 622 -46.06 2.17 -7.78
CA GLN A 622 -45.93 1.36 -6.57
C GLN A 622 -46.35 -0.09 -6.82
N THR A 623 -47.61 -0.29 -7.24
CA THR A 623 -48.20 -1.62 -7.41
C THR A 623 -47.46 -2.45 -8.47
N GLN A 624 -47.07 -1.84 -9.59
CA GLN A 624 -46.42 -2.56 -10.69
C GLN A 624 -44.96 -2.87 -10.39
N MET A 625 -44.24 -2.00 -9.69
CA MET A 625 -42.84 -2.25 -9.32
C MET A 625 -42.72 -3.27 -8.19
N GLU A 626 -43.69 -3.33 -7.26
CA GLU A 626 -43.78 -4.42 -6.28
C GLU A 626 -43.90 -5.78 -6.97
N LYS A 627 -44.78 -5.90 -7.97
CA LYS A 627 -44.91 -7.13 -8.78
C LYS A 627 -43.64 -7.46 -9.56
N ALA A 628 -42.97 -6.45 -10.12
CA ALA A 628 -41.71 -6.64 -10.83
C ALA A 628 -40.58 -7.11 -9.89
N LEU A 629 -40.52 -6.59 -8.66
CA LEU A 629 -39.57 -7.04 -7.65
C LEU A 629 -39.88 -8.45 -7.14
N ASP A 630 -41.15 -8.80 -6.94
CA ASP A 630 -41.58 -10.17 -6.62
C ASP A 630 -41.17 -11.14 -7.74
N PHE A 631 -41.35 -10.75 -8.99
CA PHE A 631 -40.88 -11.53 -10.14
C PHE A 631 -39.36 -11.71 -10.15
N GLU A 632 -38.57 -10.65 -9.92
CA GLU A 632 -37.11 -10.77 -9.81
C GLU A 632 -36.70 -11.67 -8.62
N THR A 633 -37.42 -11.59 -7.51
CA THR A 633 -37.20 -12.45 -6.34
C THR A 633 -37.44 -13.92 -6.70
N LYS A 634 -38.47 -14.24 -7.49
CA LYS A 634 -38.71 -15.60 -8.00
C LYS A 634 -37.61 -16.06 -8.96
N ILE A 635 -37.06 -15.16 -9.78
CA ILE A 635 -35.89 -15.45 -10.62
C ILE A 635 -34.68 -15.80 -9.73
N ALA A 636 -34.42 -15.02 -8.68
CA ALA A 636 -33.32 -15.27 -7.76
C ALA A 636 -33.36 -16.68 -7.14
N HIS A 637 -34.56 -17.20 -6.85
CA HIS A 637 -34.74 -18.56 -6.32
C HIS A 637 -34.35 -19.66 -7.32
N ILE A 638 -34.55 -19.44 -8.63
CA ILE A 638 -34.24 -20.43 -9.68
C ILE A 638 -32.84 -20.30 -10.27
N LEU A 639 -32.10 -19.21 -9.98
CA LEU A 639 -30.70 -19.06 -10.40
C LEU A 639 -29.85 -20.19 -9.83
N ILE A 640 -28.91 -20.67 -10.65
CA ILE A 640 -27.88 -21.60 -10.16
C ILE A 640 -26.85 -20.79 -9.36
N PRO A 641 -26.60 -21.12 -8.07
CA PRO A 641 -25.61 -20.43 -7.25
C PRO A 641 -24.19 -20.54 -7.84
N TYR A 642 -23.34 -19.54 -7.56
CA TYR A 642 -21.97 -19.47 -8.11
C TYR A 642 -21.16 -20.74 -7.80
N GLU A 643 -21.26 -21.24 -6.58
CA GLU A 643 -20.53 -22.39 -6.04
C GLU A 643 -20.90 -23.72 -6.72
N ASN A 644 -22.03 -23.76 -7.44
CA ASN A 644 -22.52 -24.93 -8.16
C ASN A 644 -22.24 -24.86 -9.68
N ARG A 645 -21.67 -23.75 -10.17
CA ARG A 645 -21.43 -23.50 -11.60
C ARG A 645 -20.03 -23.98 -12.04
N THR A 646 -19.77 -25.29 -11.90
CA THR A 646 -18.51 -25.91 -12.34
C THR A 646 -18.41 -25.98 -13.88
N SER A 647 -17.20 -25.94 -14.43
CA SER A 647 -16.98 -25.96 -15.89
C SER A 647 -17.62 -27.16 -16.60
N GLU A 648 -17.63 -28.35 -15.97
CA GLU A 648 -18.26 -29.54 -16.51
C GLU A 648 -19.80 -29.42 -16.53
N ASN A 649 -20.39 -28.95 -15.43
CA ASN A 649 -21.85 -28.80 -15.34
C ASN A 649 -22.37 -27.69 -16.27
N MET A 650 -21.52 -26.70 -16.57
CA MET A 650 -21.86 -25.60 -17.48
C MET A 650 -21.61 -25.95 -18.96
N TYR A 651 -21.03 -27.12 -19.28
CA TYR A 651 -20.82 -27.55 -20.65
C TYR A 651 -21.94 -28.48 -21.14
N ASN A 652 -23.06 -27.90 -21.59
CA ASN A 652 -24.15 -28.66 -22.20
C ASN A 652 -24.31 -28.25 -23.66
N LYS A 653 -23.75 -29.05 -24.58
CA LYS A 653 -23.80 -28.78 -26.02
C LYS A 653 -25.13 -29.26 -26.62
N TYR A 654 -25.83 -28.35 -27.28
CA TYR A 654 -27.08 -28.59 -28.01
C TYR A 654 -26.91 -28.16 -29.47
N THR A 655 -27.73 -28.71 -30.35
CA THR A 655 -28.13 -27.99 -31.57
C THR A 655 -29.35 -27.13 -31.25
N LEU A 656 -29.56 -26.02 -31.95
CA LEU A 656 -30.77 -25.20 -31.73
C LEU A 656 -32.07 -25.99 -31.91
N SER A 657 -32.14 -26.90 -32.88
CA SER A 657 -33.26 -27.82 -33.06
C SER A 657 -33.49 -28.77 -31.87
N ARG A 658 -32.42 -29.25 -31.23
CA ARG A 658 -32.53 -30.07 -30.01
C ARG A 658 -32.97 -29.22 -28.83
N LEU A 659 -32.42 -28.01 -28.68
CA LEU A 659 -32.81 -27.07 -27.64
C LEU A 659 -34.31 -26.74 -27.75
N GLN A 660 -34.76 -26.37 -28.96
CA GLN A 660 -36.16 -26.09 -29.26
C GLN A 660 -37.09 -27.25 -28.89
N ARG A 661 -36.73 -28.49 -29.24
CA ARG A 661 -37.53 -29.67 -28.85
C ARG A 661 -37.55 -29.92 -27.34
N SER A 662 -36.45 -29.62 -26.64
CA SER A 662 -36.33 -29.85 -25.20
C SER A 662 -36.98 -28.77 -24.33
N MET A 663 -37.12 -27.55 -24.87
CA MET A 663 -37.68 -26.38 -24.20
C MET A 663 -38.54 -25.58 -25.20
N PRO A 664 -39.69 -26.14 -25.63
CA PRO A 664 -40.48 -25.60 -26.75
C PRO A 664 -41.21 -24.29 -26.44
N GLN A 665 -41.24 -23.85 -25.18
CA GLN A 665 -41.99 -22.68 -24.72
C GLN A 665 -41.43 -21.34 -25.23
N PHE A 666 -40.21 -21.34 -25.78
CA PHE A 666 -39.54 -20.15 -26.30
C PHE A 666 -38.93 -20.47 -27.66
N ASP A 667 -39.03 -19.55 -28.62
CA ASP A 667 -38.43 -19.72 -29.94
C ASP A 667 -36.93 -19.39 -29.89
N TRP A 668 -36.13 -20.40 -29.55
CA TRP A 668 -34.67 -20.27 -29.41
C TRP A 668 -34.00 -19.97 -30.74
N LEU A 669 -34.47 -20.57 -31.83
CA LEU A 669 -33.91 -20.31 -33.16
C LEU A 669 -34.17 -18.87 -33.57
N GLY A 670 -35.41 -18.39 -33.43
CA GLY A 670 -35.76 -17.00 -33.72
C GLY A 670 -34.99 -16.01 -32.84
N PHE A 671 -34.82 -16.31 -31.55
CA PHE A 671 -34.06 -15.45 -30.63
C PHE A 671 -32.59 -15.35 -31.02
N VAL A 672 -31.93 -16.49 -31.24
CA VAL A 672 -30.52 -16.50 -31.63
C VAL A 672 -30.33 -15.81 -32.98
N LYS A 673 -31.19 -16.06 -33.96
CA LYS A 673 -31.18 -15.34 -35.24
C LYS A 673 -31.30 -13.83 -35.05
N ALA A 674 -32.28 -13.40 -34.26
CA ALA A 674 -32.53 -11.98 -34.03
C ALA A 674 -31.34 -11.26 -33.35
N VAL A 675 -30.54 -11.96 -32.54
CA VAL A 675 -29.34 -11.39 -31.90
C VAL A 675 -28.11 -11.45 -32.79
N VAL A 676 -27.94 -12.55 -33.53
CA VAL A 676 -26.68 -12.91 -34.18
C VAL A 676 -26.65 -12.53 -35.65
N GLU A 677 -27.77 -12.68 -36.37
CA GLU A 677 -27.85 -12.29 -37.77
C GLU A 677 -27.98 -10.76 -37.86
N SER A 678 -27.04 -10.10 -38.54
CA SER A 678 -27.05 -8.66 -38.78
C SER A 678 -27.05 -8.37 -40.27
N LYS A 679 -27.70 -7.27 -40.67
CA LYS A 679 -27.63 -6.74 -42.05
C LYS A 679 -26.21 -6.37 -42.46
N ASP A 680 -25.38 -5.98 -41.49
CA ASP A 680 -24.00 -5.54 -41.71
C ASP A 680 -23.05 -6.73 -41.90
N ASN A 681 -23.48 -7.96 -41.56
CA ASN A 681 -22.73 -9.18 -41.80
C ASN A 681 -23.64 -10.30 -42.38
N PRO A 682 -24.06 -10.18 -43.65
CA PRO A 682 -24.99 -11.12 -44.28
C PRO A 682 -24.41 -12.53 -44.45
N SER A 683 -23.09 -12.69 -44.35
CA SER A 683 -22.42 -14.00 -44.41
C SER A 683 -22.70 -14.86 -43.17
N LEU A 684 -23.10 -14.22 -42.07
CA LEU A 684 -23.32 -14.86 -40.80
C LEU A 684 -24.79 -15.25 -40.67
N SER A 685 -25.09 -16.49 -41.03
CA SER A 685 -26.42 -17.09 -40.93
C SER A 685 -26.45 -18.25 -39.94
N ILE A 686 -27.57 -18.35 -39.22
CA ILE A 686 -27.82 -19.35 -38.19
C ILE A 686 -28.88 -20.34 -38.69
N SER A 687 -28.54 -21.62 -38.68
CA SER A 687 -29.48 -22.68 -39.04
C SER A 687 -30.05 -23.37 -37.79
N SER A 688 -31.06 -24.23 -37.98
CA SER A 688 -31.57 -25.06 -36.89
C SER A 688 -30.57 -26.13 -36.40
N SER A 689 -29.49 -26.40 -37.14
CA SER A 689 -28.41 -27.29 -36.74
C SER A 689 -27.28 -26.60 -35.97
N GLU A 690 -27.35 -25.27 -35.78
CA GLU A 690 -26.31 -24.50 -35.10
C GLU A 690 -25.97 -25.06 -33.71
N PRO A 691 -24.69 -25.34 -33.43
CA PRO A 691 -24.25 -25.77 -32.11
C PRO A 691 -24.20 -24.60 -31.12
N VAL A 692 -24.76 -24.81 -29.94
CA VAL A 692 -24.75 -23.84 -28.83
C VAL A 692 -24.39 -24.54 -27.52
N ILE A 693 -23.75 -23.82 -26.60
CA ILE A 693 -23.55 -24.29 -25.23
C ILE A 693 -24.58 -23.63 -24.33
N VAL A 694 -25.44 -24.45 -23.73
CA VAL A 694 -26.41 -24.01 -22.72
C VAL A 694 -25.79 -24.21 -21.35
N ARG A 695 -25.33 -23.12 -20.72
CA ARG A 695 -24.63 -23.19 -19.43
C ARG A 695 -25.55 -23.63 -18.30
N THR A 696 -26.78 -23.16 -18.28
CA THR A 696 -27.74 -23.46 -17.21
C THR A 696 -29.08 -23.99 -17.73
N PRO A 697 -29.14 -25.25 -18.23
CA PRO A 697 -30.38 -25.80 -18.80
C PRO A 697 -31.54 -25.86 -17.81
N LYS A 698 -31.26 -26.16 -16.53
CA LYS A 698 -32.27 -26.18 -15.46
C LYS A 698 -32.91 -24.81 -15.25
N TYR A 699 -32.10 -23.78 -15.10
CA TYR A 699 -32.56 -22.40 -14.97
C TYR A 699 -33.50 -22.01 -16.12
N PHE A 700 -33.16 -22.33 -17.37
CA PHE A 700 -34.03 -22.00 -18.50
C PHE A 700 -35.37 -22.73 -18.48
N LYS A 701 -35.41 -24.00 -18.10
CA LYS A 701 -36.69 -24.72 -17.92
C LYS A 701 -37.57 -24.06 -16.85
N ASP A 702 -37.00 -23.76 -15.70
CA ASP A 702 -37.71 -23.16 -14.58
C ASP A 702 -38.14 -21.72 -14.90
N LEU A 703 -37.28 -20.96 -15.60
CA LEU A 703 -37.57 -19.62 -16.08
C LEU A 703 -38.75 -19.59 -17.05
N MET A 704 -38.80 -20.51 -18.03
CA MET A 704 -39.92 -20.54 -18.99
C MET A 704 -41.24 -20.89 -18.30
N LYS A 705 -41.21 -21.80 -17.33
CA LYS A 705 -42.39 -22.08 -16.48
C LYS A 705 -42.83 -20.84 -15.71
N LEU A 706 -41.88 -20.12 -15.10
CA LEU A 706 -42.14 -18.92 -14.32
C LEU A 706 -42.74 -17.81 -15.20
N ILE A 707 -42.16 -17.53 -16.38
CA ILE A 707 -42.66 -16.55 -17.35
C ILE A 707 -44.09 -16.89 -17.77
N ASN A 708 -44.36 -18.14 -18.16
CA ASN A 708 -45.70 -18.55 -18.62
C ASN A 708 -46.77 -18.48 -17.52
N SER A 709 -46.38 -18.59 -16.26
CA SER A 709 -47.28 -18.47 -15.10
C SER A 709 -47.45 -17.03 -14.59
N THR A 710 -46.66 -16.09 -15.11
CA THR A 710 -46.66 -14.69 -14.67
C THR A 710 -47.39 -13.82 -15.67
N ASP A 711 -48.16 -12.85 -15.17
CA ASP A 711 -48.80 -11.84 -16.02
C ASP A 711 -47.77 -11.13 -16.93
N SER A 712 -48.07 -11.05 -18.23
CA SER A 712 -47.14 -10.55 -19.24
C SER A 712 -46.75 -9.08 -19.02
N ARG A 713 -47.65 -8.27 -18.44
CA ARG A 713 -47.36 -6.89 -18.07
C ARG A 713 -46.31 -6.82 -16.96
N THR A 714 -46.38 -7.73 -15.99
CA THR A 714 -45.36 -7.84 -14.92
C THR A 714 -43.98 -8.20 -15.50
N VAL A 715 -43.93 -9.18 -16.40
CA VAL A 715 -42.68 -9.57 -17.08
C VAL A 715 -42.12 -8.41 -17.91
N ALA A 716 -42.97 -7.73 -18.68
CA ALA A 716 -42.57 -6.56 -19.47
C ALA A 716 -42.07 -5.39 -18.58
N ASN A 717 -42.73 -5.12 -17.45
CA ASN A 717 -42.30 -4.11 -16.49
C ASN A 717 -40.92 -4.43 -15.90
N TYR A 718 -40.66 -5.69 -15.53
CA TYR A 718 -39.35 -6.12 -15.06
C TYR A 718 -38.27 -5.91 -16.12
N ILE A 719 -38.52 -6.35 -17.35
CA ILE A 719 -37.55 -6.24 -18.45
C ILE A 719 -37.20 -4.77 -18.71
N GLN A 720 -38.19 -3.88 -18.80
CA GLN A 720 -37.93 -2.46 -19.04
C GLN A 720 -37.32 -1.75 -17.83
N TRP A 721 -37.66 -2.16 -16.61
CA TRP A 721 -36.94 -1.71 -15.41
C TRP A 721 -35.44 -2.00 -15.53
N ARG A 722 -35.05 -3.20 -15.98
CA ARG A 722 -33.63 -3.56 -16.17
C ARG A 722 -32.96 -2.69 -17.22
N THR A 723 -33.69 -2.27 -18.27
CA THR A 723 -33.22 -1.26 -19.24
C THR A 723 -32.96 0.07 -18.56
N VAL A 724 -33.96 0.61 -17.87
CA VAL A 724 -33.93 1.93 -17.20
C VAL A 724 -32.84 1.98 -16.13
N PHE A 725 -32.75 0.96 -15.28
CA PHE A 725 -31.73 0.84 -14.25
C PHE A 725 -30.30 0.95 -14.82
N SER A 726 -30.06 0.35 -16.00
CA SER A 726 -28.74 0.41 -16.66
C SER A 726 -28.39 1.75 -17.30
N LYS A 727 -29.30 2.73 -17.28
CA LYS A 727 -29.18 4.03 -17.96
C LYS A 727 -29.52 5.21 -17.04
N ILE A 728 -30.01 4.96 -15.83
CA ILE A 728 -30.38 6.02 -14.90
C ILE A 728 -29.21 6.95 -14.59
N THR A 729 -28.00 6.39 -14.57
CA THR A 729 -26.77 7.14 -14.33
C THR A 729 -26.30 7.95 -15.54
N THR A 730 -26.93 7.88 -16.72
CA THR A 730 -26.54 8.70 -17.89
C THR A 730 -27.44 9.93 -18.08
N LEU A 731 -28.39 10.17 -17.17
CA LEU A 731 -29.32 11.30 -17.21
C LEU A 731 -28.85 12.49 -16.34
N SER A 732 -29.75 13.44 -16.11
CA SER A 732 -29.57 14.60 -15.23
C SER A 732 -29.32 14.23 -13.78
N ARG A 733 -28.86 15.24 -13.02
CA ARG A 733 -28.43 15.14 -11.63
C ARG A 733 -29.51 14.60 -10.68
N ARG A 734 -30.79 14.89 -10.92
CA ARG A 734 -31.89 14.34 -10.09
C ARG A 734 -31.97 12.81 -10.14
N PHE A 735 -31.67 12.19 -11.28
CA PHE A 735 -31.61 10.73 -11.41
C PHE A 735 -30.36 10.16 -10.72
N LEU A 736 -29.24 10.87 -10.81
CA LEU A 736 -28.01 10.50 -10.11
C LEU A 736 -28.17 10.53 -8.60
N TYR A 737 -28.78 11.57 -8.04
CA TYR A 737 -29.07 11.63 -6.60
C TYR A 737 -30.01 10.53 -6.16
N ARG A 738 -31.01 10.19 -6.99
CA ARG A 738 -31.91 9.10 -6.67
C ARG A 738 -31.19 7.74 -6.67
N TYR A 739 -30.27 7.52 -7.61
CA TYR A 739 -29.40 6.35 -7.59
C TYR A 739 -28.45 6.35 -6.38
N LEU A 740 -27.94 7.52 -5.97
CA LEU A 740 -27.09 7.65 -4.78
C LEU A 740 -27.82 7.24 -3.50
N ASP A 741 -29.10 7.57 -3.35
CA ASP A 741 -29.88 7.11 -2.19
C ASP A 741 -29.96 5.58 -2.12
N PHE A 742 -30.05 4.92 -3.27
CA PHE A 742 -29.98 3.46 -3.36
C PHE A 742 -28.56 2.96 -3.02
N ALA A 743 -27.52 3.57 -3.59
CA ALA A 743 -26.12 3.23 -3.32
C ALA A 743 -25.73 3.42 -1.84
N ARG A 744 -26.29 4.42 -1.13
CA ARG A 744 -26.09 4.58 0.32
C ARG A 744 -26.49 3.33 1.10
N VAL A 745 -27.57 2.67 0.70
CA VAL A 745 -28.07 1.47 1.38
C VAL A 745 -27.30 0.22 0.96
N THR A 746 -26.93 0.11 -0.33
CA THR A 746 -26.33 -1.11 -0.86
C THR A 746 -24.81 -1.17 -0.75
N THR A 747 -24.12 -0.03 -0.85
CA THR A 747 -22.64 0.05 -0.88
C THR A 747 -22.07 1.05 0.13
N GLY A 748 -22.91 1.80 0.86
CA GLY A 748 -22.50 2.77 1.87
C GLY A 748 -21.99 4.11 1.31
N THR A 749 -22.02 4.30 -0.01
CA THR A 749 -21.51 5.51 -0.68
C THR A 749 -22.44 6.69 -0.44
N THR A 750 -21.94 7.82 0.07
CA THR A 750 -22.74 8.95 0.56
C THR A 750 -22.75 10.18 -0.36
N SER A 751 -21.77 10.31 -1.26
CA SER A 751 -21.70 11.37 -2.28
C SER A 751 -21.55 10.83 -3.70
N LEU A 752 -21.79 11.68 -4.70
CA LEU A 752 -21.57 11.33 -6.10
C LEU A 752 -20.08 11.38 -6.44
N THR A 753 -19.59 10.40 -7.19
CA THR A 753 -18.27 10.44 -7.80
C THR A 753 -18.14 11.67 -8.71
N PRO A 754 -16.99 12.36 -8.70
CA PRO A 754 -16.73 13.49 -9.59
C PRO A 754 -17.06 13.18 -11.05
N ARG A 755 -17.65 14.15 -11.75
CA ARG A 755 -18.11 13.96 -13.14
C ARG A 755 -16.98 13.52 -14.05
N TRP A 756 -15.81 14.13 -13.92
CA TRP A 756 -14.63 13.78 -14.72
C TRP A 756 -14.25 12.31 -14.57
N ASP A 757 -14.31 11.77 -13.36
CA ASP A 757 -13.89 10.40 -13.06
C ASP A 757 -14.86 9.39 -13.69
N LYS A 758 -16.16 9.65 -13.55
CA LYS A 758 -17.19 8.90 -14.27
C LYS A 758 -17.01 8.97 -15.79
N CYS A 759 -16.64 10.13 -16.32
CA CYS A 759 -16.45 10.32 -17.76
C CYS A 759 -15.19 9.62 -18.28
N VAL A 760 -14.07 9.66 -17.54
CA VAL A 760 -12.85 8.88 -17.84
C VAL A 760 -13.19 7.40 -17.85
N ASN A 761 -13.79 6.90 -16.77
CA ASN A 761 -14.19 5.49 -16.65
C ASN A 761 -15.12 5.06 -17.78
N TYR A 762 -16.06 5.92 -18.20
CA TYR A 762 -16.93 5.60 -19.34
C TYR A 762 -16.17 5.50 -20.66
N VAL A 763 -15.31 6.47 -20.96
CA VAL A 763 -14.53 6.51 -22.22
C VAL A 763 -13.56 5.34 -22.28
N GLU A 764 -12.87 5.04 -21.19
CA GLU A 764 -11.94 3.93 -21.10
C GLU A 764 -12.61 2.57 -21.31
N ASN A 765 -13.74 2.31 -20.64
CA ASN A 765 -14.47 1.05 -20.80
C ASN A 765 -15.14 0.90 -22.18
N SER A 766 -15.32 2.01 -22.89
CA SER A 766 -15.99 2.06 -24.19
C SER A 766 -15.02 1.98 -25.36
N LEU A 767 -13.92 2.72 -25.28
CA LEU A 767 -12.92 2.91 -26.34
C LEU A 767 -11.56 2.42 -25.82
N VAL A 768 -11.56 1.14 -25.43
CA VAL A 768 -10.48 0.46 -24.72
C VAL A 768 -9.13 0.64 -25.42
N TYR A 769 -9.05 0.41 -26.72
CA TYR A 769 -7.77 0.47 -27.42
C TYR A 769 -7.30 1.90 -27.73
N ALA A 770 -8.23 2.85 -27.95
CA ALA A 770 -7.89 4.25 -28.15
C ALA A 770 -7.34 4.90 -26.87
N THR A 771 -7.97 4.63 -25.73
CA THR A 771 -7.47 5.09 -24.41
C THR A 771 -6.21 4.35 -23.98
N GLY A 772 -6.11 3.05 -24.28
CA GLY A 772 -4.90 2.27 -24.11
C GLY A 772 -3.71 2.84 -24.88
N ARG A 773 -3.88 3.16 -26.17
CA ARG A 773 -2.86 3.80 -27.01
C ARG A 773 -2.41 5.13 -26.43
N LEU A 774 -3.37 6.00 -26.07
CA LEU A 774 -3.08 7.27 -25.39
C LEU A 774 -2.21 7.11 -24.15
N PHE A 775 -2.57 6.15 -23.29
CA PHE A 775 -1.87 5.94 -22.02
C PHE A 775 -0.47 5.35 -22.24
N VAL A 776 -0.35 4.33 -23.10
CA VAL A 776 0.91 3.64 -23.38
C VAL A 776 1.95 4.61 -23.95
N ASP A 777 1.55 5.45 -24.91
CA ASP A 777 2.45 6.41 -25.57
C ASP A 777 3.06 7.44 -24.61
N LYS A 778 2.44 7.67 -23.45
CA LYS A 778 2.85 8.71 -22.50
C LYS A 778 3.36 8.17 -21.17
N HIS A 779 2.87 7.04 -20.71
CA HIS A 779 3.09 6.56 -19.34
C HIS A 779 3.69 5.15 -19.25
N PHE A 780 3.90 4.45 -20.36
CA PHE A 780 4.51 3.13 -20.37
C PHE A 780 5.91 3.16 -20.99
N GLN A 781 6.85 2.45 -20.37
CA GLN A 781 8.24 2.31 -20.84
C GLN A 781 8.54 0.83 -21.09
N GLU A 782 9.24 0.55 -22.19
CA GLU A 782 9.47 -0.82 -22.69
C GLU A 782 10.38 -1.67 -21.78
N ASP A 783 11.25 -1.03 -21.00
CA ASP A 783 12.15 -1.69 -20.06
C ASP A 783 11.40 -2.47 -18.95
N LYS A 784 10.18 -2.05 -18.62
CA LYS A 784 9.28 -2.78 -17.71
C LYS A 784 8.95 -4.19 -18.21
N LYS A 785 8.86 -4.39 -19.53
CA LYS A 785 8.60 -5.72 -20.11
C LYS A 785 9.73 -6.70 -19.82
N LEU A 786 10.98 -6.25 -19.93
CA LEU A 786 12.16 -7.10 -19.68
C LEU A 786 12.21 -7.61 -18.24
N MET A 787 11.86 -6.78 -17.26
CA MET A 787 11.80 -7.22 -15.87
C MET A 787 10.62 -8.16 -15.60
N MET A 788 9.49 -7.95 -16.26
CA MET A 788 8.36 -8.89 -16.18
C MET A 788 8.71 -10.25 -16.76
N GLU A 789 9.42 -10.31 -17.88
CA GLU A 789 9.91 -11.56 -18.46
C GLU A 789 10.82 -12.32 -17.48
N GLU A 790 11.77 -11.64 -16.83
CA GLU A 790 12.63 -12.21 -15.78
C GLU A 790 11.79 -12.82 -14.64
N LEU A 791 10.81 -12.07 -14.13
CA LEU A 791 9.93 -12.53 -13.05
C LEU A 791 9.10 -13.75 -13.48
N ILE A 792 8.50 -13.71 -14.66
CA ILE A 792 7.67 -14.80 -15.20
C ILE A 792 8.49 -16.07 -15.36
N GLU A 793 9.69 -16.01 -15.92
CA GLU A 793 10.55 -17.19 -16.06
C GLU A 793 11.00 -17.73 -14.70
N GLY A 794 11.36 -16.84 -13.77
CA GLY A 794 11.73 -17.21 -12.41
C GLY A 794 10.61 -17.95 -11.66
N ILE A 795 9.38 -17.45 -11.80
CA ILE A 795 8.18 -18.00 -11.15
C ILE A 795 7.74 -19.30 -11.82
N ARG A 796 7.75 -19.37 -13.16
CA ARG A 796 7.48 -20.62 -13.88
C ARG A 796 8.48 -21.70 -13.46
N TRP A 797 9.76 -21.36 -13.35
CA TRP A 797 10.76 -22.28 -12.81
C TRP A 797 10.41 -22.72 -11.39
N ALA A 798 10.01 -21.80 -10.50
CA ALA A 798 9.70 -22.10 -9.12
C ALA A 798 8.50 -23.07 -9.00
N PHE A 799 7.44 -22.85 -9.78
CA PHE A 799 6.30 -23.75 -9.86
C PHE A 799 6.72 -25.17 -10.27
N ILE A 800 7.50 -25.29 -11.34
CA ILE A 800 7.99 -26.60 -11.83
C ILE A 800 8.89 -27.27 -10.79
N ASP A 801 9.80 -26.52 -10.16
CA ASP A 801 10.73 -27.04 -9.15
C ASP A 801 9.98 -27.57 -7.90
N MET A 802 8.93 -26.87 -7.45
CA MET A 802 8.06 -27.36 -6.37
C MET A 802 7.29 -28.62 -6.77
N LEU A 803 6.76 -28.66 -7.99
CA LEU A 803 6.03 -29.81 -8.51
C LEU A 803 6.91 -31.06 -8.62
N GLU A 804 8.17 -30.91 -9.00
CA GLU A 804 9.12 -32.02 -9.13
C GLU A 804 9.64 -32.50 -7.76
N LYS A 805 10.05 -31.57 -6.89
CA LYS A 805 10.83 -31.90 -5.69
C LYS A 805 10.02 -32.05 -4.40
N GLU A 806 8.89 -31.36 -4.29
CA GLU A 806 8.16 -31.24 -3.02
C GLU A 806 6.74 -31.76 -3.08
N ASN A 807 6.10 -31.71 -4.25
CA ASN A 807 4.76 -32.25 -4.42
C ASN A 807 4.78 -33.77 -4.26
N ASP A 808 4.15 -34.29 -3.21
CA ASP A 808 4.14 -35.72 -2.87
C ASP A 808 2.81 -36.41 -3.19
N TRP A 809 1.78 -35.63 -3.52
CA TRP A 809 0.40 -36.09 -3.64
C TRP A 809 -0.06 -36.32 -5.09
N MET A 810 0.72 -35.89 -6.07
CA MET A 810 0.47 -36.17 -7.50
C MET A 810 1.33 -37.34 -8.00
N ASP A 811 0.72 -38.21 -8.81
CA ASP A 811 1.48 -39.21 -9.55
C ASP A 811 2.38 -38.60 -10.64
N GLN A 812 3.41 -39.34 -11.04
CA GLN A 812 4.41 -38.86 -12.00
C GLN A 812 3.81 -38.52 -13.38
N GLN A 813 2.79 -39.25 -13.82
CA GLN A 813 2.16 -39.00 -15.12
C GLN A 813 1.44 -37.64 -15.13
N THR A 814 0.72 -37.32 -14.06
CA THR A 814 0.00 -36.07 -13.89
C THR A 814 0.99 -34.91 -13.71
N LYS A 815 2.07 -35.11 -12.95
CA LYS A 815 3.17 -34.12 -12.83
C LYS A 815 3.75 -33.76 -14.20
N ASN A 816 4.10 -34.74 -15.03
CA ASN A 816 4.66 -34.49 -16.37
C ASN A 816 3.72 -33.64 -17.23
N LYS A 817 2.41 -33.92 -17.21
CA LYS A 817 1.42 -33.12 -17.94
C LYS A 817 1.26 -31.70 -17.36
N ALA A 818 1.36 -31.55 -16.04
CA ALA A 818 1.29 -30.23 -15.40
C ALA A 818 2.52 -29.39 -15.75
N ILE A 819 3.71 -29.99 -15.84
CA ILE A 819 4.94 -29.35 -16.34
C ILE A 819 4.77 -28.92 -17.80
N GLU A 820 4.25 -29.80 -18.67
CA GLU A 820 3.96 -29.44 -20.07
C GLU A 820 2.99 -28.26 -20.16
N LYS A 821 1.94 -28.22 -19.32
CA LYS A 821 1.00 -27.11 -19.28
C LYS A 821 1.66 -25.83 -18.79
N ALA A 822 2.48 -25.87 -17.74
CA ALA A 822 3.17 -24.71 -17.20
C ALA A 822 4.12 -24.07 -18.23
N HIS A 823 4.83 -24.89 -19.01
CA HIS A 823 5.64 -24.42 -20.13
C HIS A 823 4.81 -23.81 -21.26
N ALA A 824 3.59 -24.29 -21.48
CA ALA A 824 2.69 -23.78 -22.50
C ALA A 824 1.94 -22.49 -22.09
N VAL A 825 2.04 -22.04 -20.84
CA VAL A 825 1.41 -20.78 -20.39
C VAL A 825 2.10 -19.60 -21.06
N LEU A 826 1.33 -18.85 -21.85
CA LEU A 826 1.81 -17.70 -22.62
C LEU A 826 1.67 -16.40 -21.83
N PRO A 827 2.76 -15.69 -21.53
CA PRO A 827 2.69 -14.39 -20.88
C PRO A 827 2.36 -13.25 -21.84
N LYS A 828 1.62 -12.26 -21.34
CA LYS A 828 1.29 -11.03 -22.04
C LYS A 828 1.46 -9.83 -21.12
N VAL A 829 2.26 -8.84 -21.53
CA VAL A 829 2.74 -7.76 -20.66
C VAL A 829 2.54 -6.40 -21.32
N GLY A 830 2.01 -5.45 -20.56
CA GLY A 830 1.80 -4.06 -20.98
C GLY A 830 0.55 -3.88 -21.84
N TYR A 831 0.66 -4.19 -23.13
CA TYR A 831 -0.40 -3.89 -24.10
C TYR A 831 -0.37 -4.81 -25.34
N PRO A 832 -1.49 -4.98 -26.06
CA PRO A 832 -1.51 -5.69 -27.34
C PRO A 832 -0.80 -4.91 -28.45
N GLU A 833 0.08 -5.56 -29.21
CA GLU A 833 0.89 -4.87 -30.23
C GLU A 833 0.05 -4.19 -31.30
N PHE A 834 -1.11 -4.75 -31.65
CA PHE A 834 -2.00 -4.18 -32.66
C PHE A 834 -2.52 -2.77 -32.32
N ILE A 835 -2.49 -2.34 -31.04
CA ILE A 835 -2.93 -0.97 -30.69
C ILE A 835 -1.93 0.10 -31.15
N LEU A 836 -0.70 -0.28 -31.49
CA LEU A 836 0.29 0.64 -32.05
C LEU A 836 0.10 0.85 -33.56
N ASN A 837 -0.80 0.08 -34.19
CA ASN A 837 -1.15 0.22 -35.59
C ASN A 837 -2.30 1.22 -35.75
N ASP A 838 -1.96 2.42 -36.22
CA ASP A 838 -2.91 3.53 -36.40
C ASP A 838 -4.06 3.19 -37.36
N THR A 839 -3.81 2.38 -38.40
CA THR A 839 -4.85 1.92 -39.34
C THR A 839 -5.86 1.04 -38.63
N TYR A 840 -5.39 0.07 -37.82
CA TYR A 840 -6.27 -0.84 -37.08
C TYR A 840 -7.21 -0.08 -36.14
N LEU A 841 -6.67 0.87 -35.35
CA LEU A 841 -7.49 1.67 -34.44
C LEU A 841 -8.50 2.57 -35.16
N THR A 842 -8.15 3.05 -36.35
CA THR A 842 -9.05 3.90 -37.14
C THR A 842 -10.21 3.08 -37.70
N GLU A 843 -9.92 1.91 -38.27
CA GLU A 843 -10.93 0.98 -38.80
C GLU A 843 -11.84 0.41 -37.69
N ASP A 844 -11.28 0.06 -36.52
CA ASP A 844 -12.05 -0.49 -35.38
C ASP A 844 -13.16 0.47 -34.92
N LEU A 845 -12.91 1.78 -34.99
CA LEU A 845 -13.86 2.79 -34.55
C LEU A 845 -14.56 3.51 -35.70
N GLU A 846 -14.43 3.07 -36.95
CA GLU A 846 -14.93 3.78 -38.14
C GLU A 846 -16.44 4.08 -38.04
N GLN A 847 -17.23 3.11 -37.60
CA GLN A 847 -18.70 3.17 -37.49
C GLN A 847 -19.22 4.14 -36.41
N LEU A 848 -18.34 4.65 -35.54
CA LEU A 848 -18.72 5.54 -34.44
C LEU A 848 -18.53 7.00 -34.85
N GLU A 849 -19.61 7.78 -34.76
CA GLU A 849 -19.62 9.22 -35.04
C GLU A 849 -20.20 9.96 -33.83
N PHE A 850 -19.31 10.46 -32.98
CA PHE A 850 -19.72 11.13 -31.75
C PHE A 850 -19.99 12.62 -31.95
N ASN A 851 -20.96 13.13 -31.20
CA ASN A 851 -21.30 14.54 -31.15
C ASN A 851 -21.05 15.09 -29.73
N GLU A 852 -20.27 16.17 -29.61
CA GLU A 852 -19.98 16.80 -28.31
C GLU A 852 -21.25 17.28 -27.56
N LYS A 853 -22.38 17.46 -28.26
CA LYS A 853 -23.65 17.93 -27.69
C LYS A 853 -24.67 16.81 -27.40
N ASP A 854 -24.34 15.54 -27.65
CA ASP A 854 -25.28 14.43 -27.46
C ASP A 854 -24.63 13.24 -26.73
N TYR A 855 -24.38 13.39 -25.43
CA TYR A 855 -23.81 12.31 -24.62
C TYR A 855 -24.70 11.06 -24.60
N TYR A 856 -26.02 11.20 -24.47
CA TYR A 856 -26.92 10.05 -24.43
C TYR A 856 -26.91 9.28 -25.76
N GLY A 857 -26.95 10.00 -26.89
CA GLY A 857 -26.83 9.41 -28.22
C GLY A 857 -25.47 8.73 -28.43
N ASN A 858 -24.38 9.37 -28.01
CA ASN A 858 -23.05 8.76 -28.04
C ASN A 858 -23.02 7.46 -27.23
N VAL A 859 -23.59 7.46 -26.02
CA VAL A 859 -23.68 6.25 -25.18
C VAL A 859 -24.44 5.14 -25.90
N MET A 860 -25.57 5.47 -26.51
CA MET A 860 -26.38 4.50 -27.23
C MET A 860 -25.67 3.94 -28.47
N GLN A 861 -24.95 4.77 -29.21
CA GLN A 861 -24.16 4.33 -30.37
C GLN A 861 -23.01 3.40 -29.92
N THR A 862 -22.29 3.75 -28.86
CA THR A 862 -21.25 2.90 -28.26
C THR A 862 -21.80 1.54 -27.84
N LEU A 863 -22.95 1.51 -27.14
CA LEU A 863 -23.54 0.25 -26.68
C LEU A 863 -23.99 -0.63 -27.84
N LYS A 864 -24.54 -0.05 -28.91
CA LYS A 864 -24.88 -0.78 -30.13
C LYS A 864 -23.63 -1.39 -30.79
N PHE A 865 -22.53 -0.65 -30.83
CA PHE A 865 -21.24 -1.14 -31.33
C PHE A 865 -20.70 -2.30 -30.47
N ILE A 866 -20.64 -2.12 -29.15
CA ILE A 866 -20.18 -3.17 -28.22
C ILE A 866 -21.07 -4.41 -28.29
N ALA A 867 -22.38 -4.25 -28.52
CA ALA A 867 -23.29 -5.37 -28.65
C ALA A 867 -22.96 -6.29 -29.83
N GLN A 868 -22.36 -5.79 -30.89
CA GLN A 868 -22.01 -6.59 -32.08
C GLN A 868 -20.58 -7.15 -32.02
N SER A 869 -19.74 -6.67 -31.10
CA SER A 869 -18.31 -6.98 -31.09
C SER A 869 -18.02 -8.45 -30.79
N ASP A 870 -18.69 -9.04 -29.80
CA ASP A 870 -18.52 -10.47 -29.47
C ASP A 870 -19.09 -11.37 -30.57
N VAL A 871 -20.26 -11.03 -31.11
CA VAL A 871 -20.92 -11.75 -32.23
C VAL A 871 -20.02 -11.81 -33.46
N SER A 872 -19.26 -10.75 -33.74
CA SER A 872 -18.35 -10.67 -34.88
C SER A 872 -17.24 -11.76 -34.89
N TRP A 873 -16.95 -12.36 -33.72
CA TRP A 873 -15.99 -13.45 -33.59
C TRP A 873 -16.55 -14.81 -34.01
N LEU A 874 -17.88 -14.96 -34.10
CA LEU A 874 -18.47 -16.20 -34.55
C LEU A 874 -18.00 -16.52 -35.98
N ARG A 875 -17.67 -17.79 -36.24
CA ARG A 875 -17.03 -18.29 -37.48
C ARG A 875 -15.56 -17.89 -37.69
N ARG A 876 -14.95 -17.11 -36.79
CA ARG A 876 -13.49 -16.88 -36.79
C ARG A 876 -12.78 -17.95 -35.96
N SER A 877 -11.48 -18.10 -36.17
CA SER A 877 -10.62 -18.85 -35.26
C SER A 877 -10.23 -17.97 -34.07
N VAL A 878 -9.98 -18.61 -32.92
CA VAL A 878 -9.49 -17.92 -31.73
C VAL A 878 -8.01 -17.59 -31.94
N PRO A 879 -7.61 -16.30 -31.91
CA PRO A 879 -6.21 -15.93 -32.09
C PRO A 879 -5.43 -16.24 -30.81
N ARG A 880 -4.75 -17.39 -30.79
CA ARG A 880 -4.15 -17.95 -29.56
C ARG A 880 -2.95 -17.16 -29.05
N THR A 881 -2.30 -16.39 -29.91
CA THR A 881 -1.14 -15.55 -29.59
C THR A 881 -1.53 -14.12 -29.30
N GLU A 882 -2.72 -13.66 -29.67
CA GLU A 882 -3.18 -12.30 -29.37
C GLU A 882 -3.86 -12.24 -28.01
N TRP A 883 -4.01 -11.01 -27.49
CA TRP A 883 -4.73 -10.75 -26.25
C TRP A 883 -5.54 -9.48 -26.35
N PHE A 884 -6.72 -9.50 -25.75
CA PHE A 884 -7.70 -8.42 -25.81
C PHE A 884 -8.02 -8.00 -24.38
N THR A 885 -7.13 -7.18 -23.81
CA THR A 885 -7.28 -6.65 -22.46
C THR A 885 -6.91 -5.18 -22.51
N ASN A 886 -7.69 -4.36 -21.80
CA ASN A 886 -7.48 -2.94 -21.77
C ASN A 886 -6.12 -2.61 -21.11
N PRO A 887 -5.17 -1.96 -21.81
CA PRO A 887 -3.86 -1.63 -21.25
C PRO A 887 -3.93 -0.81 -19.96
N THR A 888 -4.95 0.01 -19.74
CA THR A 888 -5.07 0.88 -18.55
C THR A 888 -5.71 0.19 -17.34
N THR A 889 -6.10 -1.08 -17.47
CA THR A 889 -6.64 -1.85 -16.34
C THR A 889 -5.59 -2.03 -15.24
N VAL A 890 -6.00 -1.81 -14.00
CA VAL A 890 -5.23 -2.09 -12.78
C VAL A 890 -5.72 -3.42 -12.22
N ASN A 891 -5.25 -4.51 -12.84
CA ASN A 891 -5.53 -5.89 -12.47
C ASN A 891 -4.58 -6.85 -13.23
N ALA A 892 -4.63 -8.15 -12.94
CA ALA A 892 -4.02 -9.21 -13.75
C ALA A 892 -5.03 -10.34 -14.01
N PHE A 893 -4.77 -11.19 -15.02
CA PHE A 893 -5.72 -12.24 -15.42
C PHE A 893 -5.08 -13.50 -15.99
N TYR A 894 -5.65 -14.64 -15.63
CA TYR A 894 -5.49 -15.92 -16.33
C TYR A 894 -6.71 -16.25 -17.20
N SER A 895 -6.45 -16.69 -18.44
CA SER A 895 -7.48 -17.16 -19.36
C SER A 895 -7.31 -18.65 -19.62
N SER A 896 -8.21 -19.48 -19.09
CA SER A 896 -8.13 -20.95 -19.23
C SER A 896 -8.22 -21.41 -20.68
N SER A 897 -9.06 -20.76 -21.52
CA SER A 897 -9.26 -21.18 -22.92
C SER A 897 -8.07 -20.87 -23.83
N THR A 898 -7.30 -19.83 -23.53
CA THR A 898 -6.11 -19.46 -24.32
C THR A 898 -4.80 -19.86 -23.63
N ASN A 899 -4.87 -20.35 -22.39
CA ASN A 899 -3.74 -20.64 -21.52
C ASN A 899 -2.75 -19.45 -21.43
N GLN A 900 -3.28 -18.26 -21.16
CA GLN A 900 -2.51 -17.00 -21.11
C GLN A 900 -2.60 -16.34 -19.74
N ILE A 901 -1.49 -15.77 -19.27
CA ILE A 901 -1.43 -14.82 -18.14
C ILE A 901 -1.21 -13.40 -18.69
N ARG A 902 -1.94 -12.41 -18.16
CA ARG A 902 -2.05 -11.07 -18.75
C ARG A 902 -1.83 -9.99 -17.69
N PHE A 903 -0.86 -9.11 -17.93
CA PHE A 903 -0.46 -8.02 -17.03
C PHE A 903 -0.51 -6.68 -17.78
N PRO A 904 -1.64 -5.96 -17.76
CA PRO A 904 -1.80 -4.67 -18.42
C PRO A 904 -0.87 -3.59 -17.85
N ALA A 905 -0.55 -2.58 -18.67
CA ALA A 905 0.32 -1.46 -18.33
C ALA A 905 -0.14 -0.66 -17.10
N GLY A 906 -1.45 -0.59 -16.84
CA GLY A 906 -2.05 0.08 -15.69
C GLY A 906 -1.58 -0.49 -14.35
N GLU A 907 -1.42 -1.81 -14.24
CA GLU A 907 -0.93 -2.50 -13.03
C GLU A 907 0.59 -2.35 -12.83
N LEU A 908 1.36 -2.12 -13.91
CA LEU A 908 2.83 -2.11 -13.89
C LEU A 908 3.40 -0.77 -13.38
N GLN A 909 3.00 -0.44 -12.15
CA GLN A 909 3.32 0.80 -11.45
C GLN A 909 3.48 0.54 -9.95
N LYS A 910 4.14 1.46 -9.24
CA LYS A 910 4.25 1.39 -7.78
C LYS A 910 2.86 1.43 -7.12
N PRO A 911 2.65 0.69 -6.01
CA PRO A 911 3.61 -0.18 -5.31
C PRO A 911 3.59 -1.65 -5.80
N PHE A 912 2.94 -1.97 -6.91
CA PHE A 912 2.91 -3.32 -7.45
C PHE A 912 4.21 -3.67 -8.17
N PHE A 913 4.68 -2.75 -9.00
CA PHE A 913 5.92 -2.85 -9.76
C PHE A 913 6.86 -1.70 -9.36
N TRP A 914 7.99 -2.04 -8.71
CA TRP A 914 8.93 -1.05 -8.18
C TRP A 914 10.01 -0.64 -9.19
N GLY A 915 10.40 -1.52 -10.11
CA GLY A 915 11.52 -1.29 -11.03
C GLY A 915 12.82 -1.94 -10.56
N LYS A 916 13.93 -1.72 -11.29
CA LYS A 916 15.22 -2.39 -11.02
C LYS A 916 16.08 -1.65 -9.99
N GLU A 917 15.75 -0.41 -9.73
CA GLU A 917 16.45 0.51 -8.82
C GLU A 917 16.06 0.30 -7.34
N TYR A 918 15.04 -0.52 -7.11
CA TYR A 918 14.53 -0.88 -5.78
C TYR A 918 14.96 -2.31 -5.42
N PRO A 919 15.02 -2.65 -4.12
CA PRO A 919 15.25 -4.03 -3.70
C PRO A 919 14.27 -4.99 -4.38
N ARG A 920 14.80 -6.09 -4.92
CA ARG A 920 14.01 -7.10 -5.64
C ARG A 920 13.06 -7.82 -4.71
N SER A 921 13.36 -7.93 -3.42
CA SER A 921 12.42 -8.37 -2.39
C SER A 921 11.03 -7.73 -2.53
N LEU A 922 10.96 -6.41 -2.75
CA LEU A 922 9.70 -5.67 -2.91
C LEU A 922 8.95 -6.07 -4.18
N SER A 923 9.65 -6.19 -5.31
CA SER A 923 9.03 -6.56 -6.59
C SER A 923 8.56 -8.01 -6.60
N TYR A 924 9.37 -8.94 -6.09
CA TYR A 924 8.96 -10.33 -5.97
C TYR A 924 7.79 -10.49 -4.99
N GLY A 925 7.77 -9.72 -3.89
CA GLY A 925 6.68 -9.75 -2.91
C GLY A 925 5.37 -9.13 -3.40
N ALA A 926 5.42 -8.24 -4.40
CA ALA A 926 4.24 -7.62 -5.00
C ALA A 926 3.89 -8.25 -6.37
N ILE A 927 4.38 -7.67 -7.47
CA ILE A 927 4.08 -8.16 -8.82
C ILE A 927 4.54 -9.61 -9.04
N GLY A 928 5.61 -10.06 -8.38
CA GLY A 928 6.03 -11.47 -8.44
C GLY A 928 4.96 -12.40 -7.90
N VAL A 929 4.36 -12.09 -6.74
CA VAL A 929 3.25 -12.89 -6.21
C VAL A 929 2.03 -12.86 -7.13
N ILE A 930 1.75 -11.73 -7.79
CA ILE A 930 0.66 -11.64 -8.77
C ILE A 930 0.94 -12.53 -9.99
N VAL A 931 2.18 -12.55 -10.49
CA VAL A 931 2.56 -13.45 -11.59
C VAL A 931 2.38 -14.92 -11.19
N GLY A 932 2.78 -15.29 -9.96
CA GLY A 932 2.56 -16.63 -9.43
C GLY A 932 1.07 -16.95 -9.29
N HIS A 933 0.28 -16.00 -8.76
CA HIS A 933 -1.17 -16.13 -8.63
C HIS A 933 -1.85 -16.44 -9.97
N GLU A 934 -1.54 -15.68 -11.03
CA GLU A 934 -2.08 -15.94 -12.36
C GLU A 934 -1.58 -17.26 -12.98
N LEU A 935 -0.34 -17.68 -12.68
CA LEU A 935 0.16 -18.99 -13.11
C LEU A 935 -0.58 -20.13 -12.40
N THR A 936 -0.77 -20.01 -11.07
CA THR A 936 -1.48 -20.98 -10.25
C THR A 936 -2.95 -21.12 -10.66
N HIS A 937 -3.59 -20.07 -11.18
CA HIS A 937 -4.94 -20.19 -11.77
C HIS A 937 -5.03 -21.20 -12.91
N GLY A 938 -3.91 -21.51 -13.59
CA GLY A 938 -3.82 -22.63 -14.54
C GLY A 938 -4.03 -23.99 -13.90
N PHE A 939 -3.98 -24.09 -12.58
CA PHE A 939 -3.98 -25.34 -11.83
C PHE A 939 -4.92 -25.31 -10.61
N ASP A 940 -5.72 -24.24 -10.44
CA ASP A 940 -6.75 -24.19 -9.39
C ASP A 940 -7.89 -25.20 -9.63
N ASN A 941 -8.93 -25.17 -8.80
CA ASN A 941 -10.08 -26.09 -8.88
C ASN A 941 -10.89 -26.00 -10.21
N ASN A 942 -10.67 -24.95 -11.00
CA ASN A 942 -11.23 -24.77 -12.33
C ASN A 942 -10.18 -24.95 -13.44
N GLY A 943 -9.06 -24.22 -13.39
CA GLY A 943 -8.02 -24.20 -14.40
C GLY A 943 -7.37 -25.56 -14.62
N ARG A 944 -7.24 -26.40 -13.58
CA ARG A 944 -6.72 -27.78 -13.73
C ARG A 944 -7.49 -28.63 -14.72
N LYS A 945 -8.74 -28.27 -15.02
CA LYS A 945 -9.64 -29.01 -15.92
C LYS A 945 -9.43 -28.66 -17.38
N TYR A 946 -8.58 -27.67 -17.66
CA TYR A 946 -8.22 -27.26 -19.00
C TYR A 946 -6.82 -27.77 -19.32
N ASP A 947 -6.62 -28.37 -20.48
CA ASP A 947 -5.31 -28.87 -20.92
C ASP A 947 -4.36 -27.71 -21.30
N LYS A 948 -3.15 -28.03 -21.79
CA LYS A 948 -2.18 -27.03 -22.26
C LYS A 948 -2.66 -26.19 -23.45
N ASN A 949 -3.68 -26.69 -24.15
CA ASN A 949 -4.37 -26.02 -25.24
C ASN A 949 -5.67 -25.36 -24.76
N GLY A 950 -5.92 -25.22 -23.46
CA GLY A 950 -7.14 -24.60 -22.98
C GLY A 950 -8.43 -25.31 -23.38
N ASN A 951 -8.38 -26.62 -23.65
CA ASN A 951 -9.56 -27.46 -23.83
C ASN A 951 -9.94 -28.11 -22.50
N LEU A 952 -11.21 -28.08 -22.16
CA LEU A 952 -11.84 -28.74 -21.03
C LEU A 952 -11.73 -30.25 -21.22
N ASP A 953 -10.77 -30.87 -20.54
CA ASP A 953 -10.45 -32.29 -20.60
C ASP A 953 -9.94 -32.79 -19.24
N GLN A 954 -10.26 -34.03 -18.88
CA GLN A 954 -9.73 -34.63 -17.66
C GLN A 954 -8.38 -35.28 -17.95
N TRP A 955 -7.32 -34.48 -17.83
CA TRP A 955 -5.95 -34.95 -18.12
C TRP A 955 -5.20 -35.47 -16.88
N TRP A 956 -5.81 -35.40 -15.69
CA TRP A 956 -5.27 -35.92 -14.41
C TRP A 956 -5.76 -37.34 -14.15
N SER A 957 -4.97 -38.14 -13.43
CA SER A 957 -5.44 -39.43 -12.92
C SER A 957 -6.51 -39.24 -11.83
N GLU A 958 -7.35 -40.25 -11.64
CA GLU A 958 -8.37 -40.23 -10.56
C GLU A 958 -7.73 -40.08 -9.17
N THR A 959 -6.57 -40.71 -8.95
CA THR A 959 -5.84 -40.62 -7.68
C THR A 959 -5.36 -39.20 -7.38
N SER A 960 -4.76 -38.51 -8.38
CA SER A 960 -4.33 -37.13 -8.24
C SER A 960 -5.53 -36.17 -8.05
N VAL A 961 -6.68 -36.46 -8.67
CA VAL A 961 -7.92 -35.67 -8.49
C VAL A 961 -8.49 -35.84 -7.07
N ALA A 962 -8.50 -37.06 -6.54
CA ALA A 962 -8.94 -37.33 -5.18
C ALA A 962 -8.04 -36.61 -4.15
N ALA A 963 -6.71 -36.74 -4.30
CA ALA A 963 -5.75 -36.06 -3.43
C ALA A 963 -5.85 -34.53 -3.51
N PHE A 964 -6.05 -33.95 -4.69
CA PHE A 964 -6.32 -32.52 -4.85
C PHE A 964 -7.58 -32.08 -4.11
N THR A 965 -8.65 -32.88 -4.21
CA THR A 965 -9.91 -32.60 -3.53
C THR A 965 -9.73 -32.61 -2.01
N GLU A 966 -8.96 -33.55 -1.47
CA GLU A 966 -8.60 -33.60 -0.06
C GLU A 966 -7.78 -32.38 0.37
N LYS A 967 -6.72 -32.03 -0.37
CA LYS A 967 -5.86 -30.86 -0.06
C LYS A 967 -6.63 -29.54 -0.11
N THR A 968 -7.53 -29.39 -1.08
CA THR A 968 -8.35 -28.18 -1.22
C THR A 968 -9.46 -28.09 -0.17
N GLN A 969 -9.93 -29.20 0.39
CA GLN A 969 -10.87 -29.19 1.51
C GLN A 969 -10.28 -28.48 2.74
N CYS A 970 -8.98 -28.67 3.02
CA CYS A 970 -8.28 -27.93 4.08
C CYS A 970 -8.45 -26.41 3.92
N MET A 971 -8.25 -25.88 2.70
CA MET A 971 -8.40 -24.45 2.44
C MET A 971 -9.86 -23.99 2.53
N ILE A 972 -10.83 -24.82 2.12
CA ILE A 972 -12.25 -24.50 2.30
C ILE A 972 -12.54 -24.33 3.80
N ASP A 973 -12.10 -25.28 4.62
CA ASP A 973 -12.37 -25.30 6.05
C ASP A 973 -11.68 -24.12 6.75
N GLN A 974 -10.37 -23.92 6.48
CA GLN A 974 -9.61 -22.78 7.00
C GLN A 974 -10.31 -21.45 6.71
N TYR A 975 -10.73 -21.21 5.48
CA TYR A 975 -11.32 -19.93 5.12
C TYR A 975 -12.76 -19.78 5.58
N ASN A 976 -13.51 -20.86 5.81
CA ASN A 976 -14.84 -20.77 6.43
C ASN A 976 -14.78 -20.27 7.88
N ASP A 977 -13.69 -20.56 8.59
CA ASP A 977 -13.50 -20.17 9.99
C ASP A 977 -13.19 -18.67 10.17
N TYR A 978 -12.84 -17.95 9.10
CA TYR A 978 -12.57 -16.53 9.16
C TYR A 978 -13.86 -15.69 9.21
N TYR A 979 -14.08 -15.00 10.33
CA TYR A 979 -15.19 -14.06 10.52
C TYR A 979 -14.77 -12.61 10.28
N TRP A 980 -15.33 -11.95 9.26
CA TRP A 980 -15.02 -10.56 8.95
C TRP A 980 -15.98 -9.61 9.67
N GLU A 981 -15.48 -8.92 10.70
CA GLU A 981 -16.28 -8.05 11.58
C GLU A 981 -17.03 -6.96 10.82
N GLU A 982 -16.38 -6.30 9.86
CA GLU A 982 -16.96 -5.22 9.05
C GLU A 982 -18.16 -5.70 8.22
N ALA A 983 -18.15 -6.95 7.75
CA ALA A 983 -19.26 -7.56 7.02
C ALA A 983 -20.33 -8.16 7.94
N GLY A 984 -19.94 -8.52 9.17
CA GLY A 984 -20.74 -9.32 10.09
C GLY A 984 -20.96 -10.76 9.63
N LEU A 985 -20.07 -11.30 8.78
CA LEU A 985 -20.22 -12.62 8.12
C LEU A 985 -18.90 -13.38 8.05
N ASN A 986 -18.99 -14.71 8.03
CA ASN A 986 -17.86 -15.59 7.70
C ASN A 986 -17.53 -15.54 6.19
N VAL A 987 -16.25 -15.70 5.88
CA VAL A 987 -15.76 -15.93 4.52
C VAL A 987 -16.32 -17.26 3.99
N ARG A 988 -16.65 -17.29 2.70
CA ARG A 988 -17.19 -18.47 2.04
C ARG A 988 -16.06 -19.24 1.35
N GLY A 989 -15.38 -20.11 2.08
CA GLY A 989 -14.19 -20.83 1.62
C GLY A 989 -14.36 -21.58 0.30
N LYS A 990 -15.53 -22.20 0.06
CA LYS A 990 -15.84 -22.86 -1.22
C LYS A 990 -15.96 -21.86 -2.39
N ARG A 991 -16.50 -20.67 -2.14
CA ARG A 991 -16.65 -19.61 -3.15
C ARG A 991 -15.30 -19.01 -3.50
N THR A 992 -14.45 -18.79 -2.50
CA THR A 992 -13.15 -18.13 -2.67
C THR A 992 -12.00 -19.09 -2.96
N LEU A 993 -12.30 -20.38 -3.13
CA LEU A 993 -11.31 -21.45 -3.22
C LEU A 993 -10.27 -21.23 -4.34
N ALA A 994 -10.70 -20.85 -5.54
CA ALA A 994 -9.79 -20.63 -6.67
C ALA A 994 -8.74 -19.57 -6.34
N GLU A 995 -9.21 -18.43 -5.81
CA GLU A 995 -8.38 -17.29 -5.41
C GLU A 995 -7.48 -17.63 -4.23
N ASN A 996 -7.97 -18.40 -3.26
CA ASN A 996 -7.18 -18.83 -2.11
C ASN A 996 -6.05 -19.79 -2.52
N ILE A 997 -6.34 -20.73 -3.43
CA ILE A 997 -5.31 -21.63 -4.00
C ILE A 997 -4.25 -20.79 -4.71
N ALA A 998 -4.67 -19.81 -5.53
CA ALA A 998 -3.77 -18.95 -6.28
C ALA A 998 -2.95 -18.02 -5.39
N ASP A 999 -3.51 -17.45 -4.32
CA ASP A 999 -2.74 -16.68 -3.33
C ASP A 999 -1.67 -17.52 -2.60
N ASN A 1000 -2.04 -18.74 -2.19
CA ASN A 1000 -1.13 -19.65 -1.47
C ASN A 1000 -0.03 -20.20 -2.38
N GLY A 1001 -0.35 -20.52 -3.64
CA GLY A 1001 0.63 -20.94 -4.65
C GLY A 1001 1.56 -19.77 -5.01
N GLY A 1002 0.97 -18.64 -5.42
CA GLY A 1002 1.72 -17.49 -5.90
C GLY A 1002 2.75 -16.93 -4.92
N ILE A 1003 2.43 -16.88 -3.61
CA ILE A 1003 3.40 -16.40 -2.60
C ILE A 1003 4.61 -17.34 -2.46
N ARG A 1004 4.39 -18.67 -2.55
CA ARG A 1004 5.44 -19.70 -2.47
C ARG A 1004 6.31 -19.67 -3.73
N GLU A 1005 5.67 -19.63 -4.90
CA GLU A 1005 6.36 -19.53 -6.20
C GLU A 1005 7.27 -18.30 -6.24
N ALA A 1006 6.74 -17.13 -5.86
CA ALA A 1006 7.47 -15.87 -5.91
C ALA A 1006 8.61 -15.80 -4.90
N PHE A 1007 8.43 -16.29 -3.66
CA PHE A 1007 9.51 -16.30 -2.67
C PHE A 1007 10.63 -17.25 -3.08
N ARG A 1008 10.29 -18.44 -3.59
CA ARG A 1008 11.29 -19.39 -4.12
C ARG A 1008 12.05 -18.82 -5.31
N ALA A 1009 11.35 -18.13 -6.22
CA ALA A 1009 11.96 -17.44 -7.35
C ALA A 1009 12.90 -16.30 -6.88
N TYR A 1010 12.49 -15.55 -5.86
CA TYR A 1010 13.31 -14.51 -5.23
C TYR A 1010 14.61 -15.07 -4.64
N ARG A 1011 14.52 -16.12 -3.83
CA ARG A 1011 15.71 -16.76 -3.23
C ARG A 1011 16.67 -17.28 -4.29
N ARG A 1012 16.16 -17.91 -5.35
CA ARG A 1012 16.98 -18.32 -6.50
C ARG A 1012 17.64 -17.13 -7.20
N TRP A 1013 16.93 -16.01 -7.34
CA TRP A 1013 17.50 -14.80 -7.95
C TRP A 1013 18.66 -14.26 -7.12
N VAL A 1014 18.54 -14.23 -5.78
CA VAL A 1014 19.66 -13.88 -4.88
C VAL A 1014 20.84 -14.83 -5.09
N ASP A 1015 20.60 -16.14 -5.12
CA ASP A 1015 21.66 -17.14 -5.31
C ASP A 1015 22.37 -16.99 -6.66
N LYS A 1016 21.60 -16.82 -7.75
CA LYS A 1016 22.15 -16.81 -9.12
C LYS A 1016 22.72 -15.47 -9.56
N ASN A 1017 22.02 -14.38 -9.27
CA ASN A 1017 22.36 -13.05 -9.78
C ASN A 1017 23.24 -12.28 -8.80
N ARG A 1018 23.24 -12.64 -7.52
CA ARG A 1018 24.09 -12.02 -6.48
C ARG A 1018 25.09 -12.99 -5.85
N GLY A 1019 25.21 -14.22 -6.36
CA GLY A 1019 26.13 -15.23 -5.83
C GLY A 1019 25.83 -15.64 -4.38
N GLY A 1020 24.56 -15.54 -3.97
CA GLY A 1020 24.13 -15.78 -2.59
C GLY A 1020 24.30 -14.58 -1.64
N ALA A 1021 24.85 -13.46 -2.11
CA ALA A 1021 24.93 -12.25 -1.31
C ALA A 1021 23.56 -11.58 -1.19
N GLU A 1022 23.08 -11.37 0.04
CA GLU A 1022 21.82 -10.68 0.30
C GLU A 1022 21.81 -9.27 -0.29
N GLU A 1023 20.62 -8.76 -0.55
CA GLU A 1023 20.45 -7.37 -0.94
C GLU A 1023 20.76 -6.43 0.24
N PRO A 1024 21.23 -5.20 -0.01
CA PRO A 1024 21.38 -4.20 1.04
C PRO A 1024 20.06 -3.93 1.77
N LEU A 1025 20.13 -3.58 3.05
CA LEU A 1025 18.95 -3.28 3.87
C LEU A 1025 18.38 -1.90 3.54
N LEU A 1026 17.07 -1.73 3.72
CA LEU A 1026 16.44 -0.42 3.64
C LEU A 1026 16.72 0.39 4.93
N PRO A 1027 17.07 1.68 4.82
CA PRO A 1027 17.42 2.49 5.97
C PRO A 1027 16.19 2.78 6.85
N GLY A 1028 16.37 2.81 8.18
CA GLY A 1028 15.29 3.09 9.13
C GLY A 1028 14.28 1.95 9.31
N LEU A 1029 14.45 0.84 8.58
CA LEU A 1029 13.69 -0.39 8.74
C LEU A 1029 14.59 -1.44 9.39
N GLU A 1030 14.21 -1.91 10.57
CA GLU A 1030 14.88 -3.02 11.26
C GLU A 1030 14.40 -4.37 10.69
N LEU A 1031 14.34 -4.47 9.36
CA LEU A 1031 13.78 -5.60 8.64
C LEU A 1031 14.70 -6.04 7.52
N ASN A 1032 14.92 -7.35 7.41
CA ASN A 1032 15.69 -7.94 6.32
C ASN A 1032 14.87 -8.08 5.03
N ASN A 1033 15.54 -8.37 3.92
CA ASN A 1033 14.88 -8.45 2.61
C ASN A 1033 13.84 -9.59 2.49
N ASN A 1034 13.97 -10.69 3.24
CA ASN A 1034 12.92 -11.71 3.29
C ASN A 1034 11.67 -11.20 4.00
N GLN A 1035 11.82 -10.44 5.08
CA GLN A 1035 10.69 -9.78 5.76
C GLN A 1035 10.05 -8.70 4.87
N LEU A 1036 10.86 -7.94 4.12
CA LEU A 1036 10.37 -6.94 3.16
C LEU A 1036 9.55 -7.56 2.02
N PHE A 1037 9.90 -8.77 1.55
CA PHE A 1037 9.09 -9.52 0.59
C PHE A 1037 7.66 -9.74 1.12
N PHE A 1038 7.55 -10.26 2.35
CA PHE A 1038 6.26 -10.55 2.98
C PHE A 1038 5.46 -9.27 3.25
N LEU A 1039 6.12 -8.20 3.67
CA LEU A 1039 5.47 -6.90 3.81
C LEU A 1039 4.94 -6.37 2.48
N SER A 1040 5.72 -6.49 1.39
CA SER A 1040 5.30 -6.04 0.06
C SER A 1040 4.00 -6.75 -0.40
N TYR A 1041 3.89 -8.05 -0.14
CA TYR A 1041 2.68 -8.84 -0.41
C TYR A 1041 1.45 -8.33 0.35
N ALA A 1042 1.63 -7.97 1.62
CA ALA A 1042 0.55 -7.46 2.44
C ALA A 1042 0.16 -6.03 2.06
N HIS A 1043 1.16 -5.18 1.75
CA HIS A 1043 0.95 -3.78 1.41
C HIS A 1043 0.04 -3.58 0.21
N VAL A 1044 0.22 -4.36 -0.86
CA VAL A 1044 -0.65 -4.27 -2.04
C VAL A 1044 -2.11 -4.68 -1.78
N ARG A 1045 -2.38 -5.29 -0.62
CA ARG A 1045 -3.71 -5.72 -0.14
C ARG A 1045 -4.27 -4.83 0.98
N CYS A 1046 -3.61 -3.71 1.36
CA CYS A 1046 -4.20 -2.78 2.32
C CYS A 1046 -5.47 -2.13 1.71
N ASN A 1047 -6.62 -2.32 2.35
CA ASN A 1047 -7.92 -1.84 1.88
C ASN A 1047 -8.96 -1.83 3.02
N SER A 1048 -9.70 -0.73 3.12
CA SER A 1048 -10.82 -0.54 4.03
C SER A 1048 -12.15 -0.63 3.27
N TYR A 1049 -13.17 -1.25 3.86
CA TYR A 1049 -14.51 -1.35 3.26
C TYR A 1049 -15.56 -0.71 4.16
N ARG A 1050 -16.59 -0.11 3.55
CA ARG A 1050 -17.83 0.22 4.25
C ARG A 1050 -18.58 -1.09 4.58
N PRO A 1051 -19.32 -1.18 5.70
CA PRO A 1051 -19.98 -2.42 6.11
C PRO A 1051 -20.90 -3.04 5.05
N GLU A 1052 -21.62 -2.20 4.31
CA GLU A 1052 -22.51 -2.62 3.22
C GLU A 1052 -21.71 -3.30 2.09
N ALA A 1053 -20.61 -2.68 1.68
CA ALA A 1053 -19.71 -3.20 0.64
C ALA A 1053 -18.92 -4.44 1.10
N ALA A 1054 -18.53 -4.51 2.38
CA ALA A 1054 -17.89 -5.68 2.96
C ALA A 1054 -18.81 -6.91 2.90
N ARG A 1055 -20.10 -6.72 3.22
CA ARG A 1055 -21.12 -7.77 3.09
C ARG A 1055 -21.31 -8.22 1.64
N GLU A 1056 -21.40 -7.25 0.71
CA GLU A 1056 -21.49 -7.54 -0.72
C GLU A 1056 -20.27 -8.36 -1.19
N GLN A 1057 -19.07 -8.03 -0.74
CA GLN A 1057 -17.83 -8.76 -1.09
C GLN A 1057 -17.89 -10.22 -0.62
N ILE A 1058 -18.40 -10.50 0.58
CA ILE A 1058 -18.56 -11.89 1.08
C ILE A 1058 -19.59 -12.67 0.26
N GLN A 1059 -20.71 -12.03 -0.11
CA GLN A 1059 -21.81 -12.70 -0.78
C GLN A 1059 -21.61 -12.88 -2.28
N SER A 1060 -20.94 -11.91 -2.93
CA SER A 1060 -20.84 -11.82 -4.39
C SER A 1060 -19.40 -11.96 -4.91
N GLY A 1061 -18.39 -11.60 -4.11
CA GLY A 1061 -16.98 -11.62 -4.50
C GLY A 1061 -16.42 -13.02 -4.69
N ALA A 1062 -15.51 -13.17 -5.65
CA ALA A 1062 -14.74 -14.40 -5.85
C ALA A 1062 -13.49 -14.45 -4.95
N HIS A 1063 -12.95 -13.29 -4.56
CA HIS A 1063 -11.77 -13.19 -3.70
C HIS A 1063 -12.15 -13.14 -2.22
N SER A 1064 -11.33 -13.74 -1.37
CA SER A 1064 -11.39 -13.53 0.07
C SER A 1064 -11.13 -12.04 0.41
N PRO A 1065 -11.66 -11.53 1.54
CA PRO A 1065 -11.35 -10.18 1.99
C PRO A 1065 -9.84 -9.95 2.12
N PRO A 1066 -9.32 -8.74 1.87
CA PRO A 1066 -7.87 -8.52 1.79
C PRO A 1066 -7.10 -8.94 3.04
N LYS A 1067 -7.68 -8.76 4.23
CA LYS A 1067 -7.15 -9.27 5.50
C LYS A 1067 -6.88 -10.78 5.46
N TYR A 1068 -7.84 -11.57 4.98
CA TYR A 1068 -7.74 -13.03 4.96
C TYR A 1068 -6.99 -13.58 3.75
N ARG A 1069 -6.81 -12.79 2.68
CA ARG A 1069 -5.80 -13.11 1.65
C ARG A 1069 -4.40 -13.10 2.28
N VAL A 1070 -4.10 -12.07 3.09
CA VAL A 1070 -2.82 -11.94 3.80
C VAL A 1070 -2.65 -13.02 4.86
N ILE A 1071 -3.56 -13.07 5.84
CA ILE A 1071 -3.46 -14.01 6.97
C ILE A 1071 -3.55 -15.46 6.49
N GLY A 1072 -4.48 -15.78 5.60
CA GLY A 1072 -4.69 -17.14 5.13
C GLY A 1072 -3.48 -17.71 4.38
N ALA A 1073 -2.89 -16.94 3.47
CA ALA A 1073 -1.74 -17.40 2.70
C ALA A 1073 -0.45 -17.48 3.54
N MET A 1074 -0.18 -16.48 4.38
CA MET A 1074 1.06 -16.43 5.17
C MET A 1074 1.06 -17.42 6.33
N SER A 1075 -0.08 -17.61 6.99
CA SER A 1075 -0.17 -18.55 8.12
C SER A 1075 0.07 -20.01 7.71
N ASN A 1076 -0.14 -20.32 6.42
CA ASN A 1076 0.16 -21.61 5.81
C ASN A 1076 1.61 -21.75 5.33
N TYR A 1077 2.46 -20.71 5.44
CA TYR A 1077 3.79 -20.70 4.80
C TYR A 1077 4.94 -20.73 5.81
N GLU A 1078 5.69 -21.81 5.81
CA GLU A 1078 6.84 -22.05 6.69
C GLU A 1078 7.95 -20.99 6.57
N GLU A 1079 8.18 -20.41 5.39
CA GLU A 1079 9.21 -19.38 5.22
C GLU A 1079 8.80 -18.04 5.84
N PHE A 1080 7.49 -17.75 5.89
CA PHE A 1080 6.98 -16.60 6.64
C PHE A 1080 7.25 -16.78 8.15
N GLN A 1081 6.92 -17.97 8.66
CA GLN A 1081 7.13 -18.31 10.08
C GLN A 1081 8.62 -18.17 10.46
N LYS A 1082 9.54 -18.60 9.60
CA LYS A 1082 10.99 -18.43 9.79
C LYS A 1082 11.41 -16.95 9.73
N ALA A 1083 10.91 -16.20 8.74
CA ALA A 1083 11.30 -14.80 8.53
C ALA A 1083 10.91 -13.90 9.72
N PHE A 1084 9.79 -14.18 10.39
CA PHE A 1084 9.33 -13.42 11.56
C PHE A 1084 9.49 -14.14 12.89
N SER A 1085 10.12 -15.33 12.91
CA SER A 1085 10.33 -16.15 14.11
C SER A 1085 9.04 -16.44 14.89
N CYS A 1086 7.95 -16.74 14.18
CA CYS A 1086 6.64 -16.93 14.82
C CYS A 1086 6.55 -18.25 15.60
N PRO A 1087 6.17 -18.22 16.90
CA PRO A 1087 6.07 -19.42 17.72
C PRO A 1087 4.90 -20.31 17.26
N GLN A 1088 4.98 -21.61 17.52
CA GLN A 1088 3.95 -22.58 17.10
C GLN A 1088 2.56 -22.31 17.69
N SER A 1089 2.46 -21.52 18.77
CA SER A 1089 1.21 -21.14 19.39
C SER A 1089 0.57 -19.88 18.78
N SER A 1090 1.24 -19.18 17.86
CA SER A 1090 0.74 -17.92 17.31
C SER A 1090 -0.27 -18.15 16.19
N VAL A 1091 -1.15 -17.16 15.97
CA VAL A 1091 -2.21 -17.23 14.95
C VAL A 1091 -1.62 -17.36 13.53
N MET A 1092 -0.48 -16.69 13.28
CA MET A 1092 0.21 -16.74 12.00
C MET A 1092 1.11 -17.98 11.81
N ASN A 1093 1.09 -18.95 12.73
CA ASN A 1093 1.79 -20.22 12.57
C ASN A 1093 0.82 -21.39 12.77
N ARG A 1094 0.28 -21.93 11.67
CA ARG A 1094 -0.63 -23.07 11.72
C ARG A 1094 0.07 -24.42 11.89
N GLY A 1095 1.41 -24.47 11.87
CA GLY A 1095 2.19 -25.69 12.01
C GLY A 1095 1.67 -26.83 11.13
N ALA A 1096 1.31 -27.96 11.76
CA ALA A 1096 0.78 -29.14 11.06
C ALA A 1096 -0.63 -28.93 10.43
N GLN A 1097 -1.37 -27.89 10.81
CA GLN A 1097 -2.67 -27.52 10.23
C GLN A 1097 -2.55 -26.59 9.02
N SER A 1098 -1.32 -26.32 8.55
CA SER A 1098 -1.07 -25.51 7.36
C SER A 1098 -1.64 -26.20 6.12
N CYS A 1099 -2.45 -25.49 5.35
CA CYS A 1099 -2.99 -26.01 4.10
C CYS A 1099 -1.99 -25.79 2.96
N ARG A 1100 -1.67 -26.86 2.22
CA ARG A 1100 -0.76 -26.79 1.07
C ARG A 1100 -1.28 -27.61 -0.09
N VAL A 1101 -1.46 -26.97 -1.25
CA VAL A 1101 -1.81 -27.62 -2.52
C VAL A 1101 -0.58 -27.64 -3.43
N TRP A 1102 -0.10 -26.46 -3.84
CA TRP A 1102 1.06 -26.29 -4.72
C TRP A 1102 2.38 -26.14 -3.95
#